data_AF-A0A3M6TNZ0-F1
#
_entry.id   AF-A0A3M6TNZ0-F1
#
_cell.length_a   1.000
_cell.length_b   1.000
_cell.length_c   1.000
_cell.angle_alpha   90.00
_cell.angle_beta   90.00
_cell.angle_gamma   90.00
#
_symmetry.space_group_name_H-M   'P 1'
#
loop_
_entity.id
_entity.type
_entity.pdbx_description
1 polymer ?
#
loop_
_entity_poly.entity_id
_entity_poly.type
_entity_poly.pdbx_seq_one_letter_code
_entity_poly.pdbx_strand_id
1 'polypeptide(L)'
;MQAILGTWLLTFDAKYPSLAVQVMENFTAILESIGSQNEAAAVKTLQQFCSTNEKTFSFFHVDLSLRKKLIDAILDDLSTKDRGVTFKIHGLRALRILSRDKDGLGSLTSDKSSLVLLSLAELMIEVSKAAQSLPKKEPEQRTRHEDQQENRENTCERVIAYSDVVIEALKCLCNVVYHSQAARRLCLKYKCIEAIIARIKIWFEISRLATDVKYFDLRFLFLLTALENAARVDVISNNGFCVLTHALDSCIPGKDQRKVCHETKVREGCGQLTGARLQALTVVERSRIEESPVTYTMSQDEIRMSAEILKTMFNITINLPDADTTDTLEHCERIVFIVRTMFAHINPLSEQPENLPNHAINILSNMPTNCLQHLMWTMPSSVCKALTQDFETRRSLKTFRIYFEKYNMLTVQTMLTILDGRLKVASQPPQEEIVPFLSAFCQMARGNRVIRKYLRQEVLPPLGRVGTTRPEEGNLIRNGLVRLMTSPVGDIKELVADFLFVLCKENVNRLIKYTGYGNAAGLLASRGLMGGVQPQSIGDYSSDDDDSETEEYSMDKAQIDPMIGAIPKDDGKSNPLDEMTEQEKEEEAEKLAGLIQDLNRKGLIRTAQVGPDGRPQEFQGAQALGEEEAAEQEDEFTGDSESISNGNVDERKLS
;
A
#
# COMPACT_ATOMS: atom_id res chain seq x y z
N MET A 1 15.38 -1.02 31.73
CA MET A 1 14.83 0.29 31.30
C MET A 1 14.01 0.97 32.41
N GLN A 2 13.01 0.31 33.02
CA GLN A 2 12.25 0.87 34.17
C GLN A 2 13.12 1.24 35.40
N ALA A 3 14.16 0.48 35.72
CA ALA A 3 15.08 0.80 36.82
C ALA A 3 15.99 2.01 36.53
N ILE A 4 16.27 2.31 35.26
CA ILE A 4 17.10 3.46 34.85
C ILE A 4 16.24 4.75 34.84
N LEU A 5 14.97 4.64 34.47
CA LEU A 5 13.97 5.71 34.55
C LEU A 5 13.68 6.14 36.01
N GLY A 6 13.58 5.18 36.95
CA GLY A 6 13.35 5.48 38.38
C GLY A 6 14.48 6.28 39.03
N THR A 7 15.73 5.97 38.69
CA THR A 7 16.91 6.68 39.21
C THR A 7 17.07 8.07 38.57
N TRP A 8 16.66 8.24 37.31
CA TRP A 8 16.61 9.54 36.62
C TRP A 8 15.53 10.46 37.18
N LEU A 9 14.34 9.94 37.52
CA LEU A 9 13.26 10.71 38.15
C LEU A 9 13.66 11.24 39.54
N LEU A 10 14.27 10.41 40.39
CA LEU A 10 14.76 10.83 41.70
C LEU A 10 15.90 11.86 41.63
N THR A 11 16.73 11.80 40.58
CA THR A 11 17.82 12.77 40.40
C THR A 11 17.38 14.05 39.68
N PHE A 12 16.29 14.04 38.90
CA PHE A 12 15.78 15.24 38.23
C PHE A 12 14.89 16.10 39.16
N ASP A 13 14.02 15.48 39.95
CA ASP A 13 13.21 16.19 40.98
C ASP A 13 14.11 16.85 42.05
N ALA A 14 15.26 16.24 42.36
CA ALA A 14 16.24 16.81 43.29
C ALA A 14 17.05 17.98 42.70
N LYS A 15 17.11 18.14 41.37
CA LYS A 15 18.03 19.09 40.69
C LYS A 15 17.34 20.33 40.12
N TYR A 16 16.03 20.29 39.84
CA TYR A 16 15.27 21.42 39.28
C TYR A 16 13.85 21.60 39.87
N PRO A 17 13.69 21.72 41.21
CA PRO A 17 12.39 21.92 41.83
C PRO A 17 11.67 23.20 41.35
N SER A 18 12.41 24.23 40.92
CA SER A 18 11.84 25.49 40.44
C SER A 18 11.04 25.36 39.14
N LEU A 19 11.44 24.47 38.22
CA LEU A 19 10.78 24.34 36.93
C LEU A 19 9.44 23.60 37.04
N ALA A 20 9.37 22.56 37.87
CA ALA A 20 8.14 21.82 38.15
C ALA A 20 7.12 22.68 38.90
N VAL A 21 7.57 23.48 39.88
CA VAL A 21 6.72 24.44 40.61
C VAL A 21 6.17 25.50 39.67
N GLN A 22 6.99 26.07 38.79
CA GLN A 22 6.57 27.10 37.83
C GLN A 22 5.57 26.57 36.78
N VAL A 23 5.66 25.28 36.42
CA VAL A 23 4.68 24.60 35.55
C VAL A 23 3.36 24.34 36.29
N MET A 24 3.40 23.95 37.57
CA MET A 24 2.19 23.74 38.38
C MET A 24 1.46 25.05 38.71
N GLU A 25 2.19 26.14 39.00
CA GLU A 25 1.60 27.48 39.20
C GLU A 25 0.85 27.96 37.94
N ASN A 26 1.38 27.66 36.75
CA ASN A 26 0.74 28.02 35.49
C ASN A 26 -0.61 27.30 35.27
N PHE A 27 -0.73 26.00 35.57
CA PHE A 27 -2.01 25.27 35.42
C PHE A 27 -3.07 25.71 36.42
N THR A 28 -2.66 26.03 37.64
CA THR A 28 -3.58 26.47 38.70
C THR A 28 -4.13 27.88 38.39
N ALA A 29 -3.27 28.78 37.91
CA ALA A 29 -3.69 30.11 37.44
C ALA A 29 -4.64 30.04 36.22
N ILE A 30 -4.45 29.07 35.31
CA ILE A 30 -5.38 28.83 34.21
C ILE A 30 -6.75 28.39 34.75
N LEU A 31 -6.78 27.44 35.68
CA LEU A 31 -8.03 26.96 36.29
C LEU A 31 -8.81 28.07 36.98
N GLU A 32 -8.12 28.95 37.73
CA GLU A 32 -8.74 30.10 38.38
C GLU A 32 -9.31 31.10 37.36
N SER A 33 -8.56 31.38 36.29
CA SER A 33 -8.99 32.27 35.20
C SER A 33 -10.23 31.74 34.47
N ILE A 34 -10.27 30.42 34.17
CA ILE A 34 -11.43 29.76 33.57
C ILE A 34 -12.63 29.76 34.54
N GLY A 35 -12.39 29.53 35.84
CA GLY A 35 -13.42 29.59 36.87
C GLY A 35 -14.06 30.98 37.02
N SER A 36 -13.31 32.04 36.73
CA SER A 36 -13.82 33.43 36.76
C SER A 36 -14.83 33.70 35.63
N GLN A 37 -15.75 34.67 35.78
CA GLN A 37 -16.66 35.09 34.68
C GLN A 37 -15.98 35.99 33.63
N ASN A 38 -14.67 36.22 33.71
CA ASN A 38 -13.95 37.14 32.83
C ASN A 38 -13.43 36.41 31.57
N GLU A 39 -14.17 36.51 30.46
CA GLU A 39 -13.80 35.92 29.17
C GLU A 39 -12.42 36.36 28.68
N ALA A 40 -12.11 37.65 28.75
CA ALA A 40 -10.84 38.19 28.25
C ALA A 40 -9.64 37.66 29.02
N ALA A 41 -9.78 37.47 30.34
CA ALA A 41 -8.75 36.85 31.16
C ALA A 41 -8.56 35.37 30.78
N ALA A 42 -9.65 34.61 30.67
CA ALA A 42 -9.60 33.19 30.33
C ALA A 42 -8.95 32.95 28.95
N VAL A 43 -9.34 33.74 27.93
CA VAL A 43 -8.76 33.69 26.59
C VAL A 43 -7.27 33.98 26.62
N LYS A 44 -6.84 35.04 27.34
CA LYS A 44 -5.43 35.41 27.44
C LYS A 44 -4.58 34.32 28.08
N THR A 45 -5.06 33.71 29.18
CA THR A 45 -4.33 32.64 29.85
C THR A 45 -4.24 31.38 28.98
N LEU A 46 -5.33 31.00 28.29
CA LEU A 46 -5.34 29.87 27.36
C LEU A 46 -4.44 30.11 26.14
N GLN A 47 -4.41 31.34 25.61
CA GLN A 47 -3.53 31.71 24.51
C GLN A 47 -2.06 31.59 24.91
N GLN A 48 -1.70 32.08 26.12
CA GLN A 48 -0.35 31.93 26.65
C GLN A 48 0.03 30.46 26.83
N PHE A 49 -0.87 29.65 27.39
CA PHE A 49 -0.69 28.20 27.52
C PHE A 49 -0.42 27.53 26.16
N CYS A 50 -1.25 27.84 25.15
CA CYS A 50 -1.13 27.27 23.82
C CYS A 50 0.21 27.62 23.16
N SER A 51 0.65 28.88 23.27
CA SER A 51 1.92 29.34 22.70
C SER A 51 3.13 28.69 23.37
N THR A 52 3.10 28.52 24.69
CA THR A 52 4.19 27.86 25.43
C THR A 52 4.29 26.36 25.11
N ASN A 53 3.15 25.69 24.88
CA ASN A 53 3.10 24.23 24.77
C ASN A 53 2.83 23.70 23.35
N GLU A 54 2.94 24.55 22.33
CA GLU A 54 2.59 24.19 20.94
C GLU A 54 3.39 23.00 20.40
N LYS A 55 4.65 22.85 20.82
CA LYS A 55 5.54 21.74 20.43
C LYS A 55 5.65 20.63 21.49
N THR A 56 4.86 20.72 22.56
CA THR A 56 4.85 19.71 23.62
C THR A 56 4.04 18.49 23.19
N PHE A 57 4.64 17.30 23.34
CA PHE A 57 4.01 16.01 22.99
C PHE A 57 3.75 15.12 24.22
N SER A 58 4.34 15.44 25.38
CA SER A 58 4.10 14.72 26.63
C SER A 58 4.19 15.67 27.82
N PHE A 59 3.40 15.38 28.85
CA PHE A 59 3.33 16.15 30.09
C PHE A 59 3.76 15.31 31.30
N PHE A 60 4.86 14.57 31.19
CA PHE A 60 5.39 13.73 32.28
C PHE A 60 5.66 14.48 33.59
N HIS A 61 5.92 15.80 33.52
CA HIS A 61 6.23 16.65 34.68
C HIS A 61 4.99 17.32 35.30
N VAL A 62 3.80 17.09 34.75
CA VAL A 62 2.56 17.70 35.24
C VAL A 62 1.75 16.65 35.99
N ASP A 63 1.23 17.02 37.16
CA ASP A 63 0.34 16.14 37.90
C ASP A 63 -0.88 15.73 37.06
N LEU A 64 -1.14 14.42 37.03
CA LEU A 64 -2.21 13.82 36.25
C LEU A 64 -3.59 14.35 36.67
N SER A 65 -3.78 14.62 37.96
CA SER A 65 -5.05 15.10 38.50
C SER A 65 -5.32 16.55 38.06
N LEU A 66 -4.29 17.39 38.09
CA LEU A 66 -4.37 18.79 37.66
C LEU A 66 -4.68 18.89 36.16
N ARG A 67 -4.04 18.04 35.34
CA ARG A 67 -4.33 17.97 33.90
C ARG A 67 -5.78 17.57 33.63
N LYS A 68 -6.30 16.55 34.32
CA LYS A 68 -7.70 16.12 34.19
C LYS A 68 -8.66 17.24 34.56
N LYS A 69 -8.41 17.93 35.69
CA LYS A 69 -9.23 19.08 36.11
C LYS A 69 -9.24 20.21 35.07
N LEU A 70 -8.11 20.49 34.43
CA LEU A 70 -8.04 21.49 33.37
C LEU A 70 -8.86 21.08 32.14
N ILE A 71 -8.74 19.82 31.71
CA ILE A 71 -9.55 19.27 30.62
C ILE A 71 -11.05 19.41 30.95
N ASP A 72 -11.46 19.00 32.14
CA ASP A 72 -12.84 19.06 32.60
C ASP A 72 -13.37 20.50 32.61
N ALA A 73 -12.59 21.45 33.14
CA ALA A 73 -12.97 22.86 33.21
C ALA A 73 -13.16 23.48 31.81
N ILE A 74 -12.28 23.18 30.86
CA ILE A 74 -12.40 23.68 29.47
C ILE A 74 -13.65 23.07 28.80
N LEU A 75 -13.88 21.77 28.97
CA LEU A 75 -15.04 21.09 28.36
C LEU A 75 -16.37 21.57 28.94
N ASP A 76 -16.43 21.82 30.25
CA ASP A 76 -17.62 22.36 30.88
C ASP A 76 -17.93 23.78 30.37
N ASP A 77 -16.92 24.64 30.22
CA ASP A 77 -17.11 25.98 29.63
C ASP A 77 -17.55 25.91 28.16
N LEU A 78 -16.94 25.01 27.35
CA LEU A 78 -17.32 24.81 25.95
C LEU A 78 -18.76 24.28 25.80
N SER A 79 -19.25 23.51 26.77
CA SER A 79 -20.59 22.91 26.73
C SER A 79 -21.69 23.78 27.36
N THR A 80 -21.37 24.59 28.37
CA THR A 80 -22.39 25.27 29.20
C THR A 80 -22.36 26.80 29.15
N LYS A 81 -21.20 27.44 28.94
CA LYS A 81 -21.04 28.89 29.18
C LYS A 81 -20.89 29.74 27.92
N ASP A 82 -20.84 29.13 26.72
CA ASP A 82 -20.69 29.76 25.39
C ASP A 82 -19.99 31.13 25.38
N ARG A 83 -18.72 31.15 25.84
CA ARG A 83 -17.88 32.36 26.02
C ARG A 83 -17.33 32.93 24.70
N GLY A 84 -18.10 32.88 23.62
CA GLY A 84 -17.71 33.39 22.32
C GLY A 84 -16.72 32.52 21.53
N VAL A 85 -16.45 32.94 20.29
CA VAL A 85 -15.68 32.18 19.29
C VAL A 85 -14.21 32.09 19.65
N THR A 86 -13.63 33.17 20.15
CA THR A 86 -12.20 33.25 20.50
C THR A 86 -11.84 32.29 21.63
N PHE A 87 -12.72 32.16 22.63
CA PHE A 87 -12.58 31.15 23.68
C PHE A 87 -12.66 29.74 23.11
N LYS A 88 -13.62 29.46 22.22
CA LYS A 88 -13.74 28.14 21.57
C LYS A 88 -12.45 27.74 20.86
N ILE A 89 -11.86 28.65 20.08
CA ILE A 89 -10.61 28.38 19.35
C ILE A 89 -9.47 28.04 20.32
N HIS A 90 -9.22 28.89 21.33
CA HIS A 90 -8.11 28.67 22.26
C HIS A 90 -8.35 27.50 23.23
N GLY A 91 -9.59 27.28 23.65
CA GLY A 91 -9.99 26.12 24.44
C GLY A 91 -9.77 24.81 23.67
N LEU A 92 -10.23 24.73 22.42
CA LEU A 92 -10.00 23.57 21.56
C LEU A 92 -8.51 23.36 21.25
N ARG A 93 -7.74 24.42 21.02
CA ARG A 93 -6.29 24.31 20.82
C ARG A 93 -5.58 23.80 22.07
N ALA A 94 -6.01 24.23 23.27
CA ALA A 94 -5.50 23.70 24.53
C ALA A 94 -5.85 22.22 24.70
N LEU A 95 -7.12 21.82 24.44
CA LEU A 95 -7.53 20.41 24.46
C LEU A 95 -6.76 19.58 23.44
N ARG A 96 -6.52 20.10 22.22
CA ARG A 96 -5.69 19.46 21.20
C ARG A 96 -4.28 19.20 21.71
N ILE A 97 -3.63 20.19 22.32
CA ILE A 97 -2.29 20.04 22.89
C ILE A 97 -2.29 18.98 24.00
N LEU A 98 -3.24 19.05 24.93
CA LEU A 98 -3.38 18.10 26.04
C LEU A 98 -3.67 16.67 25.56
N SER A 99 -4.43 16.52 24.47
CA SER A 99 -4.81 15.23 23.89
C SER A 99 -3.70 14.48 23.15
N ARG A 100 -2.53 15.10 22.93
CA ARG A 100 -1.36 14.43 22.33
C ARG A 100 -0.73 13.39 23.26
N ASP A 101 -0.93 13.58 24.56
CA ASP A 101 -0.49 12.64 25.56
C ASP A 101 -1.60 11.61 25.78
N LYS A 102 -1.28 10.33 25.55
CA LYS A 102 -2.22 9.22 25.71
C LYS A 102 -2.67 9.05 27.16
N ASP A 103 -1.80 9.41 28.11
CA ASP A 103 -2.07 9.24 29.52
C ASP A 103 -2.92 10.43 29.98
N GLY A 104 -3.91 10.20 30.85
CA GLY A 104 -4.63 11.31 31.46
C GLY A 104 -5.61 12.09 30.58
N LEU A 105 -6.09 11.51 29.46
CA LEU A 105 -7.15 12.09 28.64
C LEU A 105 -8.43 12.40 29.46
N GLY A 106 -8.64 11.74 30.60
CA GLY A 106 -9.70 12.09 31.55
C GLY A 106 -11.08 12.06 30.93
N SER A 107 -11.89 13.10 31.16
CA SER A 107 -13.23 13.23 30.59
C SER A 107 -13.24 13.50 29.09
N LEU A 108 -12.11 13.78 28.43
CA LEU A 108 -12.06 14.05 27.00
C LEU A 108 -12.55 12.86 26.15
N THR A 109 -12.49 11.65 26.71
CA THR A 109 -12.99 10.41 26.09
C THR A 109 -14.42 10.05 26.50
N SER A 110 -15.09 10.92 27.26
CA SER A 110 -16.46 10.70 27.72
C SER A 110 -17.50 10.93 26.62
N ASP A 111 -18.72 10.43 26.86
CA ASP A 111 -19.88 10.60 25.99
C ASP A 111 -20.22 12.10 25.79
N LYS A 112 -20.24 12.88 26.88
CA LYS A 112 -20.49 14.33 26.86
C LYS A 112 -19.46 15.07 26.00
N SER A 113 -18.18 14.78 26.20
CA SER A 113 -17.08 15.47 25.48
C SER A 113 -17.07 15.13 24.00
N SER A 114 -17.32 13.86 23.66
CA SER A 114 -17.42 13.43 22.27
C SER A 114 -18.56 14.15 21.55
N LEU A 115 -19.71 14.31 22.21
CA LEU A 115 -20.86 15.05 21.68
C LEU A 115 -20.53 16.53 21.45
N VAL A 116 -19.89 17.19 22.42
CA VAL A 116 -19.47 18.61 22.30
C VAL A 116 -18.48 18.79 21.14
N LEU A 117 -17.45 17.94 21.06
CA LEU A 117 -16.44 18.04 20.00
C LEU A 117 -17.03 17.76 18.61
N LEU A 118 -17.89 16.74 18.48
CA LEU A 118 -18.57 16.43 17.22
C LEU A 118 -19.54 17.55 16.81
N SER A 119 -20.24 18.17 17.77
CA SER A 119 -21.10 19.32 17.51
C SER A 119 -20.30 20.53 17.03
N LEU A 120 -19.16 20.83 17.68
CA LEU A 120 -18.27 21.94 17.29
C LEU A 120 -17.57 21.70 15.94
N ALA A 121 -17.36 20.43 15.57
CA ALA A 121 -16.88 20.03 14.25
C ALA A 121 -17.99 19.96 13.19
N GLU A 122 -19.25 20.26 13.55
CA GLU A 122 -20.44 20.17 12.70
C GLU A 122 -20.66 18.76 12.10
N LEU A 123 -20.38 17.71 12.89
CA LEU A 123 -20.48 16.30 12.50
C LEU A 123 -21.66 15.57 13.17
N MET A 124 -22.70 16.29 13.57
CA MET A 124 -23.92 15.74 14.14
C MET A 124 -25.13 15.96 13.22
N ILE A 125 -25.86 14.89 12.94
CA ILE A 125 -27.02 14.89 12.02
C ILE A 125 -28.26 15.53 12.69
N GLU A 126 -28.40 15.42 14.02
CA GLU A 126 -29.63 15.75 14.77
C GLU A 126 -29.82 17.23 15.16
N VAL A 127 -29.27 18.18 14.41
CA VAL A 127 -29.70 19.59 14.45
C VAL A 127 -30.37 20.03 13.12
N SER A 128 -30.39 19.15 12.12
CA SER A 128 -30.96 19.46 10.79
C SER A 128 -32.46 19.18 10.63
N LYS A 129 -33.12 18.49 11.58
CA LYS A 129 -34.56 18.13 11.48
C LYS A 129 -35.51 19.11 12.18
N ALA A 130 -35.03 19.98 13.06
CA ALA A 130 -35.90 20.92 13.79
C ALA A 130 -36.46 22.07 12.91
N ALA A 131 -35.90 22.30 11.72
CA ALA A 131 -36.34 23.34 10.79
C ALA A 131 -37.46 22.91 9.81
N GLN A 132 -37.95 21.67 9.87
CA GLN A 132 -38.99 21.15 8.96
C GLN A 132 -40.40 21.05 9.59
N SER A 133 -40.68 21.79 10.66
CA SER A 133 -42.02 21.83 11.26
C SER A 133 -42.75 23.14 10.94
N LEU A 134 -43.22 23.27 9.69
CA LEU A 134 -44.33 24.16 9.33
C LEU A 134 -45.35 23.37 8.48
N PRO A 135 -46.67 23.64 8.63
CA PRO A 135 -47.71 22.65 8.38
C PRO A 135 -48.00 22.47 6.89
N LYS A 136 -48.12 21.20 6.47
CA LYS A 136 -48.58 20.79 5.14
C LYS A 136 -50.03 21.22 4.94
N LYS A 137 -50.33 21.94 3.86
CA LYS A 137 -51.68 22.01 3.27
C LYS A 137 -51.76 21.07 2.07
N GLU A 138 -52.91 20.41 1.96
CA GLU A 138 -53.28 19.38 0.98
C GLU A 138 -53.34 19.87 -0.49
N PRO A 139 -53.38 18.94 -1.47
CA PRO A 139 -52.97 19.21 -2.83
C PRO A 139 -54.17 19.42 -3.77
N GLU A 140 -54.31 20.61 -4.36
CA GLU A 140 -55.16 20.80 -5.53
C GLU A 140 -54.43 21.57 -6.64
N GLN A 141 -54.18 20.84 -7.74
CA GLN A 141 -54.05 21.24 -9.15
C GLN A 141 -53.23 22.50 -9.47
N ARG A 142 -51.97 22.30 -9.90
CA ARG A 142 -51.16 23.33 -10.60
C ARG A 142 -50.81 22.91 -12.02
N THR A 143 -51.11 23.81 -12.96
CA THR A 143 -50.80 23.79 -14.39
C THR A 143 -49.35 24.21 -14.70
N ARG A 144 -48.80 23.65 -15.79
CA ARG A 144 -47.38 23.64 -16.22
C ARG A 144 -46.70 24.97 -16.59
N HIS A 145 -47.04 26.11 -15.99
CA HIS A 145 -46.41 27.39 -16.35
C HIS A 145 -45.92 28.28 -15.20
N GLU A 146 -45.78 27.75 -13.98
CA GLU A 146 -45.17 28.46 -12.85
C GLU A 146 -43.92 27.76 -12.25
N ASP A 147 -43.39 26.72 -12.91
CA ASP A 147 -42.24 25.93 -12.44
C ASP A 147 -40.86 26.61 -12.62
N GLN A 148 -40.80 27.88 -13.03
CA GLN A 148 -39.52 28.59 -13.23
C GLN A 148 -39.24 29.71 -12.23
N GLN A 149 -40.12 29.96 -11.25
CA GLN A 149 -39.93 31.06 -10.31
C GLN A 149 -39.91 30.67 -8.81
N GLU A 150 -40.35 29.47 -8.42
CA GLU A 150 -40.33 29.02 -7.01
C GLU A 150 -39.04 28.25 -6.62
N ASN A 151 -38.13 27.97 -7.57
CA ASN A 151 -36.91 27.18 -7.31
C ASN A 151 -35.64 28.01 -7.05
N ARG A 152 -35.77 29.33 -6.82
CA ARG A 152 -34.63 30.24 -6.61
C ARG A 152 -34.45 30.77 -5.18
N GLU A 153 -35.30 30.40 -4.22
CA GLU A 153 -35.24 31.02 -2.88
C GLU A 153 -35.09 30.06 -1.69
N ASN A 154 -34.70 28.79 -1.88
CA ASN A 154 -34.47 27.86 -0.74
C ASN A 154 -33.09 27.18 -0.67
N THR A 155 -32.11 27.62 -1.46
CA THR A 155 -30.69 27.26 -1.19
C THR A 155 -30.12 28.25 -0.17
N CYS A 156 -30.51 28.10 1.09
CA CYS A 156 -29.81 28.76 2.19
C CYS A 156 -28.38 28.23 2.20
N GLU A 157 -27.43 29.04 1.72
CA GLU A 157 -26.00 28.76 1.81
C GLU A 157 -25.67 28.39 3.25
N ARG A 158 -25.37 27.11 3.51
CA ARG A 158 -24.75 26.66 4.76
C ARG A 158 -23.31 27.17 4.78
N VAL A 159 -23.13 28.45 5.05
CA VAL A 159 -21.82 29.04 5.31
C VAL A 159 -21.35 28.48 6.65
N ILE A 160 -20.32 27.62 6.64
CA ILE A 160 -19.62 27.19 7.85
C ILE A 160 -18.97 28.44 8.45
N ALA A 161 -19.69 29.10 9.36
CA ALA A 161 -19.40 30.48 9.78
C ALA A 161 -18.12 30.60 10.64
N TYR A 162 -17.61 29.48 11.18
CA TYR A 162 -16.46 29.44 12.08
C TYR A 162 -15.46 28.34 11.69
N SER A 163 -14.81 28.48 10.53
CA SER A 163 -13.84 27.49 10.02
C SER A 163 -12.76 27.13 11.04
N ASP A 164 -12.25 28.09 11.81
CA ASP A 164 -11.17 27.86 12.76
C ASP A 164 -11.60 27.00 13.96
N VAL A 165 -12.85 27.17 14.43
CA VAL A 165 -13.42 26.33 15.50
C VAL A 165 -13.56 24.89 15.00
N VAL A 166 -14.08 24.72 13.78
CA VAL A 166 -14.25 23.40 13.16
C VAL A 166 -12.89 22.72 12.97
N ILE A 167 -11.89 23.44 12.44
CA ILE A 167 -10.54 22.93 12.23
C ILE A 167 -9.91 22.47 13.56
N GLU A 168 -9.98 23.28 14.61
CA GLU A 168 -9.39 22.91 15.91
C GLU A 168 -10.17 21.77 16.59
N ALA A 169 -11.49 21.71 16.43
CA ALA A 169 -12.29 20.58 16.89
C ALA A 169 -11.91 19.28 16.18
N LEU A 170 -11.77 19.29 14.84
CA LEU A 170 -11.35 18.13 14.07
C LEU A 170 -9.93 17.68 14.42
N LYS A 171 -8.98 18.62 14.61
CA LYS A 171 -7.62 18.30 15.07
C LYS A 171 -7.62 17.64 16.44
N CYS A 172 -8.43 18.14 17.37
CA CYS A 172 -8.57 17.54 18.70
C CYS A 172 -9.19 16.14 18.60
N LEU A 173 -10.27 15.98 17.82
CA LEU A 173 -10.91 14.68 17.57
C LEU A 173 -9.92 13.67 16.98
N CYS A 174 -9.08 14.06 16.01
CA CYS A 174 -8.05 13.20 15.43
C CYS A 174 -7.12 12.61 16.49
N ASN A 175 -6.64 13.41 17.44
CA ASN A 175 -5.79 12.93 18.53
C ASN A 175 -6.57 11.99 19.47
N VAL A 176 -7.80 12.36 19.83
CA VAL A 176 -8.64 11.58 20.76
C VAL A 176 -8.98 10.21 20.18
N VAL A 177 -9.37 10.11 18.90
CA VAL A 177 -9.69 8.81 18.27
C VAL A 177 -8.46 7.96 18.00
N TYR A 178 -7.30 8.58 17.78
CA TYR A 178 -6.04 7.86 17.65
C TYR A 178 -5.69 7.14 18.96
N HIS A 179 -5.86 7.79 20.11
CA HIS A 179 -5.48 7.24 21.41
C HIS A 179 -6.58 6.42 22.11
N SER A 180 -7.86 6.69 21.88
CA SER A 180 -8.96 6.08 22.65
C SER A 180 -9.94 5.27 21.80
N GLN A 181 -9.99 3.96 22.05
CA GLN A 181 -11.01 3.09 21.46
C GLN A 181 -12.43 3.47 21.92
N ALA A 182 -12.61 3.93 23.16
CA ALA A 182 -13.91 4.36 23.66
C ALA A 182 -14.45 5.54 22.85
N ALA A 183 -13.61 6.54 22.56
CA ALA A 183 -13.99 7.67 21.73
C ALA A 183 -14.36 7.23 20.30
N ARG A 184 -13.62 6.28 19.70
CA ARG A 184 -13.96 5.72 18.37
C ARG A 184 -15.35 5.10 18.36
N ARG A 185 -15.71 4.29 19.37
CA ARG A 185 -17.05 3.71 19.50
C ARG A 185 -18.15 4.78 19.62
N LEU A 186 -17.87 5.86 20.35
CA LEU A 186 -18.80 6.98 20.48
C LEU A 186 -19.00 7.72 19.14
N CYS A 187 -17.92 7.98 18.39
CA CYS A 187 -18.00 8.57 17.06
C CYS A 187 -18.91 7.76 16.11
N LEU A 188 -18.78 6.43 16.14
CA LEU A 188 -19.64 5.52 15.37
C LEU A 188 -21.09 5.57 15.86
N LYS A 189 -21.33 5.52 17.18
CA LYS A 189 -22.66 5.66 17.79
C LYS A 189 -23.37 6.94 17.33
N TYR A 190 -22.63 8.05 17.22
CA TYR A 190 -23.15 9.34 16.77
C TYR A 190 -23.22 9.52 15.25
N LYS A 191 -22.96 8.45 14.48
CA LYS A 191 -23.03 8.46 13.01
C LYS A 191 -22.19 9.58 12.37
N CYS A 192 -21.04 9.89 12.95
CA CYS A 192 -20.21 10.98 12.43
C CYS A 192 -19.72 10.70 11.00
N ILE A 193 -19.58 9.42 10.62
CA ILE A 193 -19.17 9.01 9.27
C ILE A 193 -20.20 9.44 8.22
N GLU A 194 -21.49 9.21 8.47
CA GLU A 194 -22.57 9.65 7.58
C GLU A 194 -22.52 11.19 7.41
N ALA A 195 -22.30 11.93 8.49
CA ALA A 195 -22.15 13.38 8.45
C ALA A 195 -20.92 13.84 7.63
N ILE A 196 -19.76 13.18 7.82
CA ILE A 196 -18.54 13.47 7.05
C ILE A 196 -18.80 13.19 5.57
N ILE A 197 -19.31 12.02 5.19
CA ILE A 197 -19.56 11.67 3.79
C ILE A 197 -20.55 12.65 3.13
N ALA A 198 -21.61 13.06 3.86
CA ALA A 198 -22.54 14.07 3.38
C ALA A 198 -21.84 15.42 3.14
N ARG A 199 -20.92 15.83 4.02
CA ARG A 199 -20.10 17.04 3.85
C ARG A 199 -19.13 16.93 2.67
N ILE A 200 -18.47 15.78 2.49
CA ILE A 200 -17.56 15.52 1.34
C ILE A 200 -18.30 15.68 0.01
N LYS A 201 -19.53 15.14 -0.06
CA LYS A 201 -20.35 15.17 -1.27
C LYS A 201 -20.59 16.60 -1.81
N ILE A 202 -20.65 17.60 -0.94
CA ILE A 202 -20.93 18.99 -1.28
C ILE A 202 -19.69 19.91 -1.25
N TRP A 203 -18.48 19.37 -1.04
CA TRP A 203 -17.24 20.16 -0.91
C TRP A 203 -16.96 21.14 -2.04
N PHE A 204 -17.34 20.77 -3.27
CA PHE A 204 -17.10 21.54 -4.48
C PHE A 204 -18.26 22.49 -4.80
N GLU A 205 -19.41 22.32 -4.14
CA GLU A 205 -20.55 23.23 -4.19
C GLU A 205 -20.38 24.37 -3.17
N ILE A 206 -19.74 24.09 -2.04
CA ILE A 206 -19.47 25.10 -1.00
C ILE A 206 -18.26 25.97 -1.41
N SER A 207 -18.52 27.13 -2.02
CA SER A 207 -17.48 28.05 -2.51
C SER A 207 -16.55 28.62 -1.43
N ARG A 208 -16.91 28.52 -0.14
CA ARG A 208 -16.16 29.10 1.01
C ARG A 208 -15.59 28.09 2.00
N LEU A 209 -15.63 26.79 1.70
CA LEU A 209 -15.08 25.80 2.63
C LEU A 209 -13.55 25.83 2.62
N ALA A 210 -12.94 26.17 3.77
CA ALA A 210 -11.50 26.18 3.94
C ALA A 210 -10.87 24.81 3.62
N THR A 211 -9.76 24.80 2.88
CA THR A 211 -9.03 23.58 2.50
C THR A 211 -8.64 22.73 3.71
N ASP A 212 -8.26 23.37 4.82
CA ASP A 212 -7.92 22.67 6.05
C ASP A 212 -9.11 21.87 6.63
N VAL A 213 -10.35 22.35 6.50
CA VAL A 213 -11.52 21.55 6.91
C VAL A 213 -11.61 20.29 6.06
N LYS A 214 -11.48 20.42 4.73
CA LYS A 214 -11.50 19.26 3.81
C LYS A 214 -10.40 18.25 4.16
N TYR A 215 -9.19 18.74 4.45
CA TYR A 215 -8.06 17.92 4.86
C TYR A 215 -8.32 17.19 6.18
N PHE A 216 -8.79 17.89 7.22
CA PHE A 216 -9.03 17.27 8.52
C PHE A 216 -10.25 16.35 8.55
N ASP A 217 -11.24 16.57 7.68
CA ASP A 217 -12.33 15.61 7.42
C ASP A 217 -11.78 14.28 6.93
N LEU A 218 -10.92 14.33 5.91
CA LEU A 218 -10.28 13.14 5.36
C LEU A 218 -9.34 12.49 6.36
N ARG A 219 -8.56 13.29 7.10
CA ARG A 219 -7.65 12.77 8.11
C ARG A 219 -8.40 12.05 9.22
N PHE A 220 -9.51 12.62 9.67
CA PHE A 220 -10.36 12.03 10.68
C PHE A 220 -11.02 10.73 10.16
N LEU A 221 -11.53 10.75 8.93
CA LEU A 221 -12.10 9.57 8.27
C LEU A 221 -11.06 8.46 8.05
N PHE A 222 -9.84 8.82 7.64
CA PHE A 222 -8.71 7.90 7.51
C PHE A 222 -8.40 7.22 8.85
N LEU A 223 -8.30 7.98 9.95
CA LEU A 223 -8.01 7.42 11.26
C LEU A 223 -9.09 6.45 11.74
N LEU A 224 -10.37 6.81 11.55
CA LEU A 224 -11.49 5.92 11.91
C LEU A 224 -11.47 4.63 11.09
N THR A 225 -11.29 4.73 9.76
CA THR A 225 -11.26 3.57 8.85
C THR A 225 -10.01 2.71 9.00
N ALA A 226 -8.89 3.28 9.45
CA ALA A 226 -7.67 2.53 9.77
C ALA A 226 -7.83 1.72 11.06
N LEU A 227 -8.47 2.30 12.08
CA LEU A 227 -8.49 1.76 13.44
C LEU A 227 -9.71 0.89 13.76
N GLU A 228 -10.83 1.05 13.03
CA GLU A 228 -12.08 0.31 13.29
C GLU A 228 -12.66 -0.29 12.01
N ASN A 229 -12.96 -1.59 12.02
CA ASN A 229 -13.60 -2.25 10.88
C ASN A 229 -15.03 -1.76 10.65
N ALA A 230 -15.77 -1.49 11.72
CA ALA A 230 -17.13 -0.94 11.65
C ALA A 230 -17.16 0.40 10.90
N ALA A 231 -16.14 1.24 11.09
CA ALA A 231 -16.03 2.50 10.34
C ALA A 231 -15.93 2.27 8.83
N ARG A 232 -15.17 1.27 8.38
CA ARG A 232 -15.06 0.92 6.95
C ARG A 232 -16.41 0.50 6.38
N VAL A 233 -17.13 -0.37 7.09
CA VAL A 233 -18.48 -0.82 6.68
C VAL A 233 -19.46 0.34 6.61
N ASP A 234 -19.42 1.25 7.59
CA ASP A 234 -20.27 2.44 7.60
C ASP A 234 -19.96 3.38 6.43
N VAL A 235 -18.70 3.57 6.06
CA VAL A 235 -18.31 4.37 4.88
C VAL A 235 -18.92 3.77 3.61
N ILE A 236 -18.81 2.46 3.41
CA ILE A 236 -19.38 1.76 2.25
C ILE A 236 -20.90 1.90 2.23
N SER A 237 -21.56 1.67 3.37
CA SER A 237 -23.02 1.75 3.52
C SER A 237 -23.58 3.16 3.21
N ASN A 238 -22.77 4.20 3.36
CA ASN A 238 -23.12 5.58 3.06
C ASN A 238 -22.66 6.04 1.66
N ASN A 239 -22.41 5.13 0.73
CA ASN A 239 -21.88 5.43 -0.62
C ASN A 239 -20.53 6.17 -0.62
N GLY A 240 -19.75 6.01 0.45
CA GLY A 240 -18.49 6.73 0.63
C GLY A 240 -17.45 6.40 -0.43
N PHE A 241 -17.43 5.18 -0.97
CA PHE A 241 -16.53 4.82 -2.08
C PHE A 241 -16.78 5.66 -3.35
N CYS A 242 -18.05 5.83 -3.74
CA CYS A 242 -18.46 6.67 -4.85
C CYS A 242 -18.09 8.14 -4.59
N VAL A 243 -18.45 8.67 -3.43
CA VAL A 243 -18.19 10.06 -3.03
C VAL A 243 -16.68 10.36 -3.02
N LEU A 244 -15.86 9.48 -2.44
CA LEU A 244 -14.40 9.62 -2.40
C LEU A 244 -13.78 9.52 -3.80
N THR A 245 -14.30 8.66 -4.67
CA THR A 245 -13.84 8.56 -6.07
C THR A 245 -14.07 9.87 -6.81
N HIS A 246 -15.25 10.49 -6.68
CA HIS A 246 -15.54 11.79 -7.28
C HIS A 246 -14.72 12.93 -6.68
N ALA A 247 -14.48 12.89 -5.36
CA ALA A 247 -13.60 13.83 -4.70
C ALA A 247 -12.16 13.73 -5.21
N LEU A 248 -11.62 12.51 -5.33
CA LEU A 248 -10.30 12.26 -5.89
C LEU A 248 -10.20 12.73 -7.34
N ASP A 249 -11.18 12.38 -8.17
CA ASP A 249 -11.22 12.79 -9.57
C ASP A 249 -11.27 14.31 -9.75
N SER A 250 -11.78 15.04 -8.76
CA SER A 250 -11.83 16.50 -8.77
C SER A 250 -10.56 17.16 -8.22
N CYS A 251 -9.79 16.45 -7.37
CA CYS A 251 -8.49 16.90 -6.88
C CYS A 251 -7.34 16.67 -7.88
N ILE A 252 -7.49 15.71 -8.81
CA ILE A 252 -6.44 15.37 -9.78
C ILE A 252 -6.67 16.12 -11.12
N PRO A 253 -5.71 16.93 -11.60
CA PRO A 253 -5.80 17.59 -12.91
C PRO A 253 -5.99 16.61 -14.07
N GLY A 254 -6.53 17.07 -15.21
CA GLY A 254 -6.73 16.23 -16.41
C GLY A 254 -8.04 15.46 -16.45
N LYS A 255 -9.09 15.95 -15.77
CA LYS A 255 -10.43 15.32 -15.73
C LYS A 255 -11.05 15.09 -17.11
N ASP A 256 -10.92 16.06 -18.01
CA ASP A 256 -11.45 15.93 -19.38
C ASP A 256 -10.74 14.81 -20.16
N GLN A 257 -9.43 14.69 -20.02
CA GLN A 257 -8.65 13.62 -20.66
C GLN A 257 -9.03 12.25 -20.13
N ARG A 258 -9.25 12.14 -18.81
CA ARG A 258 -9.75 10.91 -18.19
C ARG A 258 -11.14 10.55 -18.70
N LYS A 259 -12.03 11.53 -18.84
CA LYS A 259 -13.38 11.31 -19.38
C LYS A 259 -13.31 10.75 -20.81
N VAL A 260 -12.46 11.32 -21.68
CA VAL A 260 -12.23 10.79 -23.03
C VAL A 260 -11.67 9.35 -22.98
N CYS A 261 -10.70 9.07 -22.11
CA CYS A 261 -10.14 7.72 -21.94
C CYS A 261 -11.20 6.69 -21.49
N HIS A 262 -12.09 7.09 -20.60
CA HIS A 262 -13.18 6.27 -20.08
C HIS A 262 -14.22 5.98 -21.17
N GLU A 263 -14.71 7.02 -21.87
CA GLU A 263 -15.70 6.90 -22.96
C GLU A 263 -15.19 6.04 -24.12
N THR A 264 -13.89 6.14 -24.43
CA THR A 264 -13.25 5.39 -25.52
C THR A 264 -12.76 4.00 -25.10
N LYS A 265 -12.88 3.64 -23.82
CA LYS A 265 -12.32 2.40 -23.23
C LYS A 265 -10.86 2.19 -23.66
N VAL A 266 -10.03 3.23 -23.51
CA VAL A 266 -8.58 3.22 -23.83
C VAL A 266 -8.19 2.87 -25.27
N ARG A 267 -9.11 3.05 -26.24
CA ARG A 267 -8.82 2.78 -27.66
C ARG A 267 -8.15 3.95 -28.39
N GLU A 268 -8.33 5.17 -27.90
CA GLU A 268 -7.96 6.41 -28.62
C GLU A 268 -6.75 7.15 -28.02
N GLY A 269 -5.81 6.44 -27.37
CA GLY A 269 -4.57 7.07 -26.90
C GLY A 269 -4.57 7.52 -25.44
N CYS A 270 -3.76 8.53 -25.14
CA CYS A 270 -3.63 9.18 -23.83
C CYS A 270 -4.78 10.13 -23.43
N GLY A 271 -5.85 10.23 -24.22
CA GLY A 271 -7.04 11.04 -23.90
C GLY A 271 -6.91 12.55 -24.14
N GLN A 272 -5.77 13.02 -24.64
CA GLN A 272 -5.55 14.45 -24.99
C GLN A 272 -6.38 14.93 -26.18
N LEU A 273 -6.61 14.05 -27.15
CA LEU A 273 -7.30 14.34 -28.39
C LEU A 273 -8.36 13.28 -28.63
N THR A 274 -9.44 13.69 -29.28
CA THR A 274 -10.53 12.80 -29.70
C THR A 274 -10.23 12.16 -31.05
N GLY A 275 -10.87 11.02 -31.34
CA GLY A 275 -10.63 10.20 -32.53
C GLY A 275 -10.41 10.95 -33.85
N ALA A 276 -11.26 11.91 -34.20
CA ALA A 276 -11.11 12.67 -35.45
C ALA A 276 -9.81 13.50 -35.51
N ARG A 277 -9.45 14.18 -34.41
CA ARG A 277 -8.21 14.97 -34.34
C ARG A 277 -6.99 14.06 -34.27
N LEU A 278 -7.09 12.95 -33.56
CA LEU A 278 -6.04 11.95 -33.41
C LEU A 278 -5.72 11.24 -34.73
N GLN A 279 -6.72 11.03 -35.58
CA GLN A 279 -6.58 10.43 -36.93
C GLN A 279 -6.00 11.40 -37.96
N ALA A 280 -6.19 12.72 -37.76
CA ALA A 280 -5.62 13.75 -38.63
C ALA A 280 -4.11 13.96 -38.42
N LEU A 281 -3.55 13.47 -37.32
CA LEU A 281 -2.13 13.59 -37.03
C LEU A 281 -1.28 12.66 -37.92
N THR A 282 -0.10 13.15 -38.28
CA THR A 282 0.93 12.30 -38.87
C THR A 282 1.43 11.26 -37.87
N VAL A 283 2.05 10.19 -38.36
CA VAL A 283 2.62 9.12 -37.52
C VAL A 283 3.63 9.67 -36.50
N VAL A 284 4.44 10.65 -36.92
CA VAL A 284 5.48 11.28 -36.08
C VAL A 284 4.87 12.19 -35.02
N GLU A 285 3.84 12.96 -35.36
CA GLU A 285 3.15 13.81 -34.38
C GLU A 285 2.45 12.95 -33.32
N ARG A 286 1.76 11.89 -33.76
CA ARG A 286 1.10 10.96 -32.84
C ARG A 286 2.12 10.22 -31.98
N SER A 287 3.26 9.79 -32.51
CA SER A 287 4.29 9.13 -31.70
C SER A 287 4.85 10.05 -30.61
N ARG A 288 5.07 11.34 -30.92
CA ARG A 288 5.57 12.33 -29.94
C ARG A 288 4.59 12.57 -28.80
N ILE A 289 3.30 12.73 -29.10
CA ILE A 289 2.26 12.93 -28.08
C ILE A 289 2.19 11.75 -27.11
N GLU A 290 2.40 10.54 -27.63
CA GLU A 290 2.22 9.30 -26.88
C GLU A 290 3.48 8.91 -26.10
N GLU A 291 4.64 9.37 -26.57
CA GLU A 291 5.92 9.28 -25.87
C GLU A 291 6.03 10.30 -24.73
N SER A 292 5.54 11.51 -24.95
CA SER A 292 5.66 12.64 -24.03
C SER A 292 4.34 13.40 -23.97
N PRO A 293 3.32 12.86 -23.26
CA PRO A 293 2.03 13.51 -23.15
C PRO A 293 2.11 14.86 -22.41
N VAL A 294 1.08 15.69 -22.59
CA VAL A 294 0.86 16.91 -21.81
C VAL A 294 0.86 16.56 -20.32
N THR A 295 1.71 17.26 -19.58
CA THR A 295 1.84 17.12 -18.14
C THR A 295 1.14 18.26 -17.39
N TYR A 296 0.70 17.96 -16.18
CA TYR A 296 0.10 18.88 -15.23
C TYR A 296 0.99 18.99 -13.98
N THR A 297 0.86 20.12 -13.30
CA THR A 297 1.40 20.33 -11.95
C THR A 297 0.27 20.26 -10.94
N MET A 298 0.60 19.82 -9.72
CA MET A 298 -0.30 19.83 -8.58
C MET A 298 0.20 20.83 -7.54
N SER A 299 -0.74 21.54 -6.91
CA SER A 299 -0.49 22.32 -5.70
C SER A 299 -0.27 21.43 -4.49
N GLN A 300 0.36 21.97 -3.44
CA GLN A 300 0.57 21.22 -2.19
C GLN A 300 -0.74 20.77 -1.55
N ASP A 301 -1.79 21.59 -1.66
CA ASP A 301 -3.11 21.26 -1.13
C ASP A 301 -3.76 20.10 -1.90
N GLU A 302 -3.66 20.07 -3.22
CA GLU A 302 -4.13 18.94 -4.04
C GLU A 302 -3.37 17.66 -3.72
N ILE A 303 -2.05 17.73 -3.52
CA ILE A 303 -1.21 16.59 -3.11
C ILE A 303 -1.67 16.06 -1.75
N ARG A 304 -1.81 16.94 -0.75
CA ARG A 304 -2.25 16.59 0.61
C ARG A 304 -3.63 15.95 0.63
N MET A 305 -4.60 16.54 -0.07
CA MET A 305 -5.96 15.99 -0.15
C MET A 305 -5.97 14.64 -0.86
N SER A 306 -5.31 14.53 -2.01
CA SER A 306 -5.25 13.29 -2.80
C SER A 306 -4.64 12.14 -1.99
N ALA A 307 -3.57 12.41 -1.22
CA ALA A 307 -2.95 11.44 -0.35
C ALA A 307 -3.90 10.92 0.74
N GLU A 308 -4.63 11.80 1.44
CA GLU A 308 -5.60 11.36 2.46
C GLU A 308 -6.80 10.61 1.87
N ILE A 309 -7.28 11.02 0.69
CA ILE A 309 -8.35 10.29 -0.02
C ILE A 309 -7.86 8.89 -0.39
N LEU A 310 -6.70 8.76 -1.04
CA LEU A 310 -6.14 7.46 -1.45
C LEU A 310 -5.90 6.53 -0.27
N LYS A 311 -5.38 7.05 0.86
CA LYS A 311 -5.23 6.28 2.10
C LYS A 311 -6.56 5.76 2.64
N THR A 312 -7.57 6.62 2.68
CA THR A 312 -8.92 6.24 3.14
C THR A 312 -9.54 5.21 2.20
N MET A 313 -9.41 5.41 0.89
CA MET A 313 -9.90 4.49 -0.13
C MET A 313 -9.23 3.13 -0.01
N PHE A 314 -7.90 3.08 0.16
CA PHE A 314 -7.17 1.83 0.39
C PHE A 314 -7.74 1.08 1.61
N ASN A 315 -8.00 1.76 2.73
CA ASN A 315 -8.59 1.11 3.90
C ASN A 315 -9.96 0.51 3.63
N ILE A 316 -10.86 1.22 2.92
CA ILE A 316 -12.23 0.74 2.70
C ILE A 316 -12.34 -0.31 1.59
N THR A 317 -11.36 -0.36 0.66
CA THR A 317 -11.39 -1.30 -0.47
C THR A 317 -11.40 -2.77 -0.04
N ILE A 318 -10.88 -3.09 1.14
CA ILE A 318 -10.93 -4.45 1.71
C ILE A 318 -12.36 -4.92 2.03
N ASN A 319 -13.29 -3.98 2.23
CA ASN A 319 -14.69 -4.26 2.56
C ASN A 319 -15.63 -3.92 1.39
N LEU A 320 -15.10 -3.73 0.18
CA LEU A 320 -15.97 -3.55 -0.99
C LEU A 320 -16.79 -4.82 -1.22
N PRO A 321 -18.07 -4.68 -1.61
CA PRO A 321 -18.83 -5.83 -2.09
C PRO A 321 -18.17 -6.40 -3.34
N ASP A 322 -18.46 -7.65 -3.65
CA ASP A 322 -17.94 -8.30 -4.86
C ASP A 322 -18.16 -7.38 -6.08
N ALA A 323 -17.11 -7.26 -6.89
CA ALA A 323 -17.02 -6.32 -8.01
C ALA A 323 -18.04 -6.59 -9.14
N ASP A 324 -18.93 -7.58 -8.97
CA ASP A 324 -19.99 -7.93 -9.90
C ASP A 324 -21.14 -6.92 -9.92
N THR A 325 -21.22 -6.03 -8.91
CA THR A 325 -22.13 -4.88 -8.99
C THR A 325 -21.59 -3.85 -9.99
N THR A 326 -22.39 -3.53 -11.02
CA THR A 326 -22.02 -2.62 -12.12
C THR A 326 -21.46 -1.29 -11.64
N ASP A 327 -22.08 -0.73 -10.60
CA ASP A 327 -21.74 0.59 -10.08
C ASP A 327 -20.37 0.55 -9.38
N THR A 328 -20.07 -0.49 -8.59
CA THR A 328 -18.77 -0.64 -7.92
C THR A 328 -17.66 -0.80 -8.94
N LEU A 329 -17.91 -1.59 -9.98
CA LEU A 329 -16.95 -1.81 -11.06
C LEU A 329 -16.61 -0.51 -11.80
N GLU A 330 -17.61 0.31 -12.13
CA GLU A 330 -17.39 1.61 -12.80
C GLU A 330 -16.49 2.53 -11.96
N HIS A 331 -16.68 2.56 -10.64
CA HIS A 331 -15.84 3.34 -9.75
C HIS A 331 -14.41 2.77 -9.64
N CYS A 332 -14.25 1.45 -9.63
CA CYS A 332 -12.94 0.80 -9.72
C CYS A 332 -12.21 1.14 -11.03
N GLU A 333 -12.91 1.09 -12.18
CA GLU A 333 -12.36 1.53 -13.47
C GLU A 333 -11.92 2.99 -13.40
N ARG A 334 -12.76 3.88 -12.86
CA ARG A 334 -12.45 5.30 -12.68
C ARG A 334 -11.21 5.53 -11.83
N ILE A 335 -11.02 4.78 -10.74
CA ILE A 335 -9.79 4.85 -9.93
C ILE A 335 -8.57 4.48 -10.75
N VAL A 336 -8.63 3.40 -11.54
CA VAL A 336 -7.50 3.02 -12.41
C VAL A 336 -7.18 4.12 -13.43
N PHE A 337 -8.19 4.79 -14.00
CA PHE A 337 -7.97 5.96 -14.85
C PHE A 337 -7.33 7.14 -14.13
N ILE A 338 -7.72 7.40 -12.88
CA ILE A 338 -7.09 8.44 -12.05
C ILE A 338 -5.63 8.11 -11.82
N VAL A 339 -5.31 6.90 -11.37
CA VAL A 339 -3.94 6.46 -11.12
C VAL A 339 -3.12 6.50 -12.41
N ARG A 340 -3.69 6.08 -13.55
CA ARG A 340 -3.06 6.23 -14.85
C ARG A 340 -2.67 7.68 -15.12
N THR A 341 -3.59 8.63 -14.89
CA THR A 341 -3.28 10.06 -15.06
C THR A 341 -2.19 10.54 -14.12
N MET A 342 -2.20 10.10 -12.87
CA MET A 342 -1.16 10.46 -11.90
C MET A 342 0.24 10.06 -12.37
N PHE A 343 0.40 8.88 -12.95
CA PHE A 343 1.71 8.43 -13.43
C PHE A 343 2.04 8.88 -14.85
N ALA A 344 1.06 9.03 -15.75
CA ALA A 344 1.33 9.40 -17.15
C ALA A 344 1.36 10.92 -17.39
N HIS A 345 0.66 11.71 -16.58
CA HIS A 345 0.47 13.14 -16.84
C HIS A 345 0.89 14.04 -15.68
N ILE A 346 1.21 13.54 -14.49
CA ILE A 346 1.65 14.40 -13.37
C ILE A 346 3.14 14.17 -13.14
N ASN A 347 3.97 15.13 -13.53
CA ASN A 347 5.43 14.98 -13.46
C ASN A 347 6.11 16.30 -13.00
N PRO A 348 6.89 16.31 -11.90
CA PRO A 348 7.13 15.18 -10.98
C PRO A 348 5.96 14.91 -10.03
N LEU A 349 5.68 13.63 -9.79
CA LEU A 349 4.75 13.21 -8.74
C LEU A 349 5.46 13.33 -7.38
N SER A 350 4.94 14.16 -6.48
CA SER A 350 5.66 14.53 -5.24
C SER A 350 5.89 13.33 -4.31
N GLU A 351 7.16 13.04 -4.03
CA GLU A 351 7.57 12.02 -3.05
C GLU A 351 7.60 12.55 -1.61
N GLN A 352 7.68 13.87 -1.41
CA GLN A 352 7.89 14.48 -0.09
C GLN A 352 6.85 15.57 0.20
N PRO A 353 6.32 15.67 1.44
CA PRO A 353 6.34 14.66 2.52
C PRO A 353 5.26 13.57 2.38
N GLU A 354 4.29 13.69 1.46
CA GLU A 354 3.11 12.83 1.43
C GLU A 354 3.32 11.46 0.74
N ASN A 355 4.45 11.25 0.05
CA ASN A 355 4.74 10.05 -0.74
C ASN A 355 3.55 9.62 -1.62
N LEU A 356 3.03 10.58 -2.40
CA LEU A 356 1.84 10.39 -3.23
C LEU A 356 1.96 9.21 -4.22
N PRO A 357 3.12 8.92 -4.85
CA PRO A 357 3.27 7.73 -5.70
C PRO A 357 2.90 6.43 -4.97
N ASN A 358 3.24 6.29 -3.68
CA ASN A 358 2.95 5.07 -2.92
C ASN A 358 1.47 4.91 -2.69
N HIS A 359 0.78 5.96 -2.29
CA HIS A 359 -0.66 5.90 -2.09
C HIS A 359 -1.41 5.65 -3.41
N ALA A 360 -0.94 6.24 -4.51
CA ALA A 360 -1.52 6.05 -5.83
C ALA A 360 -1.36 4.63 -6.37
N ILE A 361 -0.19 4.02 -6.20
CA ILE A 361 0.04 2.64 -6.67
C ILE A 361 -0.57 1.61 -5.72
N ASN A 362 -0.56 1.85 -4.41
CA ASN A 362 -1.03 0.88 -3.42
C ASN A 362 -2.51 0.54 -3.60
N ILE A 363 -3.32 1.51 -4.03
CA ILE A 363 -4.75 1.28 -4.30
C ILE A 363 -4.98 0.27 -5.43
N LEU A 364 -4.06 0.16 -6.39
CA LEU A 364 -4.17 -0.80 -7.51
C LEU A 364 -4.10 -2.25 -7.04
N SER A 365 -3.41 -2.52 -5.93
CA SER A 365 -3.33 -3.86 -5.33
C SER A 365 -4.70 -4.41 -4.94
N ASN A 366 -5.67 -3.52 -4.65
CA ASN A 366 -7.02 -3.88 -4.26
C ASN A 366 -8.04 -3.73 -5.40
N MET A 367 -7.60 -3.34 -6.60
CA MET A 367 -8.51 -3.20 -7.75
C MET A 367 -8.76 -4.55 -8.44
N PRO A 368 -9.98 -4.79 -8.96
CA PRO A 368 -10.28 -5.95 -9.79
C PRO A 368 -9.33 -6.08 -11.00
N THR A 369 -8.92 -7.32 -11.31
CA THR A 369 -7.92 -7.60 -12.35
C THR A 369 -8.33 -7.15 -13.75
N ASN A 370 -9.63 -7.20 -14.05
CA ASN A 370 -10.23 -6.71 -15.30
C ASN A 370 -10.08 -5.19 -15.47
N CYS A 371 -10.04 -4.40 -14.38
CA CYS A 371 -9.85 -2.95 -14.45
C CYS A 371 -8.39 -2.58 -14.79
N LEU A 372 -7.40 -3.42 -14.44
CA LEU A 372 -5.98 -3.10 -14.59
C LEU A 372 -5.54 -2.93 -16.05
N GLN A 373 -6.33 -3.43 -17.02
CA GLN A 373 -6.10 -3.18 -18.44
C GLN A 373 -6.18 -1.68 -18.80
N HIS A 374 -6.85 -0.85 -17.99
CA HIS A 374 -6.97 0.58 -18.23
C HIS A 374 -5.70 1.37 -17.91
N LEU A 375 -4.67 0.73 -17.33
CA LEU A 375 -3.32 1.31 -17.17
C LEU A 375 -2.59 1.42 -18.51
N MET A 376 -3.02 0.69 -19.54
CA MET A 376 -2.48 0.72 -20.89
C MET A 376 -3.53 1.18 -21.90
N TRP A 377 -3.10 1.58 -23.09
CA TRP A 377 -3.99 1.96 -24.19
C TRP A 377 -3.45 1.51 -25.53
N THR A 378 -4.35 1.26 -26.49
CA THR A 378 -3.96 0.73 -27.80
C THR A 378 -3.43 1.80 -28.74
N MET A 379 -2.43 1.43 -29.54
CA MET A 379 -1.77 2.31 -30.50
C MET A 379 -1.82 1.75 -31.93
N PRO A 380 -1.88 2.59 -32.99
CA PRO A 380 -1.81 2.12 -34.36
C PRO A 380 -0.44 1.56 -34.68
N SER A 381 -0.37 0.49 -35.48
CA SER A 381 0.88 -0.19 -35.81
C SER A 381 1.93 0.70 -36.48
N SER A 382 1.53 1.77 -37.18
CA SER A 382 2.45 2.76 -37.77
C SER A 382 3.21 3.54 -36.70
N VAL A 383 2.50 4.02 -35.66
CA VAL A 383 3.07 4.73 -34.50
C VAL A 383 3.96 3.80 -33.70
N CYS A 384 3.52 2.55 -33.55
CA CYS A 384 4.27 1.49 -32.88
C CYS A 384 5.65 1.28 -33.49
N LYS A 385 5.72 1.12 -34.82
CA LYS A 385 6.99 0.97 -35.56
C LYS A 385 7.94 2.15 -35.34
N ALA A 386 7.39 3.38 -35.33
CA ALA A 386 8.17 4.58 -35.08
C ALA A 386 8.78 4.59 -33.66
N LEU A 387 7.99 4.25 -32.63
CA LEU A 387 8.47 4.18 -31.25
C LEU A 387 9.49 3.06 -31.03
N THR A 388 9.30 1.89 -31.66
CA THR A 388 10.26 0.78 -31.60
C THR A 388 11.60 1.16 -32.22
N GLN A 389 11.57 1.71 -33.44
CA GLN A 389 12.78 2.15 -34.15
C GLN A 389 13.51 3.24 -33.35
N ASP A 390 12.75 4.16 -32.76
CA ASP A 390 13.30 5.21 -31.92
C ASP A 390 13.97 4.66 -30.65
N PHE A 391 13.35 3.69 -29.98
CA PHE A 391 13.94 3.03 -28.82
C PHE A 391 15.22 2.28 -29.17
N GLU A 392 15.23 1.55 -30.28
CA GLU A 392 16.42 0.81 -30.75
C GLU A 392 17.58 1.76 -31.07
N THR A 393 17.31 2.91 -31.68
CA THR A 393 18.32 3.92 -32.00
C THR A 393 18.81 4.69 -30.78
N ARG A 394 17.94 4.97 -29.80
CA ARG A 394 18.25 5.72 -28.56
C ARG A 394 18.44 4.82 -27.33
N ARG A 395 18.74 3.54 -27.52
CA ARG A 395 18.77 2.51 -26.46
C ARG A 395 19.67 2.86 -25.27
N SER A 396 20.74 3.62 -25.48
CA SER A 396 21.66 4.02 -24.40
C SER A 396 21.08 5.07 -23.44
N LEU A 397 20.02 5.79 -23.83
CA LEU A 397 19.44 6.91 -23.07
C LEU A 397 18.10 6.54 -22.38
N LYS A 398 17.41 5.49 -22.84
CA LYS A 398 16.12 5.06 -22.30
C LYS A 398 16.26 3.76 -21.52
N THR A 399 15.79 3.74 -20.27
CA THR A 399 15.83 2.54 -19.41
C THR A 399 14.74 1.54 -19.75
N PHE A 400 13.50 2.01 -19.98
CA PHE A 400 12.34 1.15 -20.15
C PHE A 400 11.53 1.52 -21.41
N ARG A 401 10.98 0.52 -22.09
CA ARG A 401 10.19 0.71 -23.32
C ARG A 401 8.83 1.33 -23.00
N ILE A 402 8.41 2.30 -23.80
CA ILE A 402 7.05 2.87 -23.72
C ILE A 402 6.05 2.02 -24.51
N TYR A 403 6.51 1.29 -25.53
CA TYR A 403 5.65 0.49 -26.39
C TYR A 403 5.94 -1.00 -26.23
N PHE A 404 4.86 -1.79 -26.11
CA PHE A 404 4.91 -3.25 -26.07
C PHE A 404 3.68 -3.88 -26.74
N GLU A 405 3.90 -4.86 -27.61
CA GLU A 405 2.89 -5.54 -28.46
C GLU A 405 2.03 -4.63 -29.34
N LYS A 406 0.98 -4.01 -28.80
CA LYS A 406 0.11 -3.02 -29.47
C LYS A 406 -0.32 -1.91 -28.51
N TYR A 407 0.32 -1.87 -27.35
CA TYR A 407 -0.09 -1.06 -26.21
C TYR A 407 1.01 -0.07 -25.85
N ASN A 408 0.56 1.09 -25.40
CA ASN A 408 1.41 2.05 -24.71
C ASN A 408 1.43 1.68 -23.22
N MET A 409 2.64 1.53 -22.69
CA MET A 409 2.98 1.11 -21.33
C MET A 409 3.49 2.28 -20.47
N LEU A 410 3.41 3.53 -20.92
CA LEU A 410 3.97 4.71 -20.25
C LEU A 410 3.66 4.79 -18.75
N THR A 411 2.43 4.45 -18.35
CA THR A 411 2.03 4.42 -16.94
C THR A 411 2.83 3.39 -16.14
N VAL A 412 2.87 2.13 -16.61
CA VAL A 412 3.63 1.04 -15.97
C VAL A 412 5.13 1.30 -16.03
N GLN A 413 5.59 1.89 -17.13
CA GLN A 413 6.97 2.31 -17.34
C GLN A 413 7.40 3.36 -16.31
N THR A 414 6.56 4.37 -16.07
CA THR A 414 6.84 5.42 -15.07
C THR A 414 6.89 4.83 -13.66
N MET A 415 5.99 3.90 -13.34
CA MET A 415 6.01 3.17 -12.07
C MET A 415 7.32 2.37 -11.90
N LEU A 416 7.78 1.69 -12.96
CA LEU A 416 9.05 0.95 -12.95
C LEU A 416 10.25 1.88 -12.79
N THR A 417 10.25 3.05 -13.44
CA THR A 417 11.30 4.06 -13.29
C THR A 417 11.42 4.56 -11.85
N ILE A 418 10.29 4.79 -11.17
CA ILE A 418 10.30 5.18 -9.75
C ILE A 418 10.88 4.06 -8.89
N LEU A 419 10.43 2.81 -9.08
CA LEU A 419 10.96 1.66 -8.35
C LEU A 419 12.48 1.48 -8.58
N ASP A 420 12.93 1.54 -9.83
CA ASP A 420 14.35 1.42 -10.20
C ASP A 420 15.20 2.53 -9.58
N GLY A 421 14.69 3.77 -9.56
CA GLY A 421 15.33 4.89 -8.88
C GLY A 421 15.53 4.62 -7.38
N ARG A 422 14.49 4.16 -6.69
CA ARG A 422 14.53 3.86 -5.25
C ARG A 422 15.45 2.69 -4.90
N LEU A 423 15.49 1.66 -5.74
CA LEU A 423 16.42 0.53 -5.61
C LEU A 423 17.89 0.92 -5.81
N LYS A 424 18.16 2.02 -6.52
CA LYS A 424 19.52 2.52 -6.79
C LYS A 424 20.03 3.50 -5.73
N VAL A 425 19.14 4.23 -5.07
CA VAL A 425 19.50 5.23 -4.06
C VAL A 425 20.04 4.58 -2.78
N ALA A 426 19.48 3.46 -2.35
CA ALA A 426 19.86 2.78 -1.11
C ALA A 426 20.12 1.30 -1.34
N SER A 427 21.20 0.78 -0.74
CA SER A 427 21.48 -0.67 -0.72
C SER A 427 20.40 -1.47 0.02
N GLN A 428 19.74 -0.83 0.99
CA GLN A 428 18.56 -1.32 1.68
C GLN A 428 17.50 -0.21 1.70
N PRO A 429 16.64 -0.13 0.67
CA PRO A 429 15.57 0.85 0.63
C PRO A 429 14.55 0.57 1.74
N PRO A 430 13.92 1.61 2.31
CA PRO A 430 12.92 1.43 3.35
C PRO A 430 11.71 0.66 2.80
N GLN A 431 11.18 -0.26 3.61
CA GLN A 431 10.05 -1.13 3.25
C GLN A 431 8.84 -0.35 2.74
N GLU A 432 8.55 0.77 3.41
CA GLU A 432 7.43 1.65 3.13
C GLU A 432 7.46 2.24 1.71
N GLU A 433 8.66 2.38 1.12
CA GLU A 433 8.84 2.91 -0.22
C GLU A 433 8.65 1.85 -1.32
N ILE A 434 9.07 0.61 -1.07
CA ILE A 434 9.18 -0.43 -2.10
C ILE A 434 7.95 -1.36 -2.11
N VAL A 435 7.41 -1.70 -0.93
CA VAL A 435 6.31 -2.67 -0.82
C VAL A 435 5.09 -2.29 -1.65
N PRO A 436 4.59 -1.04 -1.65
CA PRO A 436 3.45 -0.66 -2.47
C PRO A 436 3.63 -0.94 -3.97
N PHE A 437 4.84 -0.73 -4.49
CA PHE A 437 5.14 -0.99 -5.89
C PHE A 437 5.18 -2.48 -6.20
N LEU A 438 5.89 -3.26 -5.37
CA LEU A 438 6.00 -4.70 -5.59
C LEU A 438 4.65 -5.41 -5.45
N SER A 439 3.85 -5.06 -4.44
CA SER A 439 2.51 -5.61 -4.25
C SER A 439 1.60 -5.33 -5.45
N ALA A 440 1.59 -4.09 -5.95
CA ALA A 440 0.81 -3.73 -7.11
C ALA A 440 1.31 -4.43 -8.38
N PHE A 441 2.63 -4.51 -8.60
CA PHE A 441 3.18 -5.22 -9.75
C PHE A 441 2.89 -6.72 -9.72
N CYS A 442 2.92 -7.37 -8.56
CA CYS A 442 2.46 -8.75 -8.38
C CYS A 442 1.00 -8.90 -8.84
N GLN A 443 0.12 -8.03 -8.35
CA GLN A 443 -1.30 -8.08 -8.70
C GLN A 443 -1.55 -7.82 -10.21
N MET A 444 -0.86 -6.82 -10.77
CA MET A 444 -0.93 -6.49 -12.20
C MET A 444 -0.40 -7.62 -13.08
N ALA A 445 0.70 -8.28 -12.68
CA ALA A 445 1.30 -9.39 -13.42
C ALA A 445 0.44 -10.67 -13.35
N ARG A 446 -0.23 -10.93 -12.22
CA ARG A 446 -1.20 -12.03 -12.11
C ARG A 446 -2.46 -11.75 -12.93
N GLY A 447 -3.01 -10.53 -12.82
CA GLY A 447 -4.28 -10.16 -13.43
C GLY A 447 -4.25 -9.88 -14.93
N ASN A 448 -3.12 -9.46 -15.50
CA ASN A 448 -3.04 -9.10 -16.91
C ASN A 448 -1.79 -9.68 -17.62
N ARG A 449 -2.02 -10.55 -18.61
CA ARG A 449 -0.96 -11.23 -19.37
C ARG A 449 -0.02 -10.25 -20.07
N VAL A 450 -0.54 -9.16 -20.64
CA VAL A 450 0.26 -8.17 -21.37
C VAL A 450 1.19 -7.42 -20.41
N ILE A 451 0.66 -6.99 -19.25
CA ILE A 451 1.48 -6.34 -18.21
C ILE A 451 2.57 -7.29 -17.72
N ARG A 452 2.23 -8.57 -17.46
CA ARG A 452 3.21 -9.57 -17.05
C ARG A 452 4.34 -9.74 -18.06
N LYS A 453 4.01 -9.90 -19.36
CA LYS A 453 5.01 -10.06 -20.41
C LYS A 453 5.92 -8.83 -20.52
N TYR A 454 5.33 -7.63 -20.46
CA TYR A 454 6.08 -6.38 -20.42
C TYR A 454 7.03 -6.33 -19.21
N LEU A 455 6.52 -6.50 -17.99
CA LEU A 455 7.33 -6.51 -16.77
C LEU A 455 8.44 -7.57 -16.84
N ARG A 456 8.13 -8.76 -17.37
CA ARG A 456 9.09 -9.85 -17.57
C ARG A 456 10.20 -9.47 -18.56
N GLN A 457 9.91 -8.72 -19.62
CA GLN A 457 10.91 -8.27 -20.59
C GLN A 457 11.79 -7.15 -20.04
N GLU A 458 11.21 -6.21 -19.29
CA GLU A 458 11.93 -5.05 -18.75
C GLU A 458 12.72 -5.38 -17.48
N VAL A 459 12.17 -6.21 -16.58
CA VAL A 459 12.81 -6.60 -15.32
C VAL A 459 13.79 -7.75 -15.51
N LEU A 460 13.44 -8.77 -16.30
CA LEU A 460 14.24 -9.98 -16.50
C LEU A 460 14.59 -10.19 -17.99
N PRO A 461 15.24 -9.24 -18.69
CA PRO A 461 15.53 -9.41 -20.12
C PRO A 461 16.24 -10.75 -20.41
N PRO A 462 16.03 -11.37 -21.59
CA PRO A 462 16.73 -12.60 -21.98
C PRO A 462 18.23 -12.49 -21.69
N LEU A 463 18.77 -13.51 -21.02
CA LEU A 463 20.19 -13.52 -20.67
C LEU A 463 21.00 -13.69 -21.95
N GLY A 464 21.99 -12.82 -22.19
CA GLY A 464 23.04 -13.06 -23.18
C GLY A 464 24.17 -13.88 -22.55
N ARG A 465 25.42 -13.54 -22.89
CA ARG A 465 26.59 -14.14 -22.24
C ARG A 465 26.56 -14.00 -20.71
N VAL A 466 26.87 -15.11 -20.02
CA VAL A 466 26.98 -15.17 -18.57
C VAL A 466 28.45 -15.29 -18.21
N GLY A 467 29.00 -14.25 -17.59
CA GLY A 467 30.36 -14.26 -17.11
C GLY A 467 30.46 -14.65 -15.64
N THR A 468 31.47 -14.09 -14.97
CA THR A 468 31.73 -14.30 -13.54
C THR A 468 30.93 -13.38 -12.61
N THR A 469 30.10 -12.50 -13.17
CA THR A 469 29.28 -11.53 -12.42
C THR A 469 28.03 -12.21 -11.90
N ARG A 470 27.77 -12.09 -10.60
CA ARG A 470 26.63 -12.76 -9.98
C ARG A 470 25.29 -12.06 -10.28
N PRO A 471 24.15 -12.76 -10.18
CA PRO A 471 22.83 -12.17 -10.40
C PRO A 471 22.51 -10.95 -9.53
N GLU A 472 23.02 -10.88 -8.29
CA GLU A 472 22.87 -9.76 -7.37
C GLU A 472 23.83 -8.58 -7.65
N GLU A 473 24.87 -8.81 -8.45
CA GLU A 473 25.90 -7.82 -8.81
C GLU A 473 25.49 -7.04 -10.07
N GLY A 474 25.42 -5.72 -9.96
CA GLY A 474 25.11 -4.83 -11.09
C GLY A 474 24.06 -3.76 -10.79
N ASN A 475 23.77 -2.97 -11.83
CA ASN A 475 22.94 -1.76 -11.76
C ASN A 475 21.58 -1.90 -12.47
N LEU A 476 21.22 -3.09 -12.95
CA LEU A 476 19.90 -3.34 -13.50
C LEU A 476 18.89 -3.50 -12.36
N ILE A 477 17.61 -3.23 -12.64
CA ILE A 477 16.52 -3.46 -11.68
C ILE A 477 16.50 -4.89 -11.15
N ARG A 478 16.81 -5.88 -12.01
CA ARG A 478 16.99 -7.29 -11.62
C ARG A 478 17.98 -7.44 -10.47
N ASN A 479 19.17 -6.84 -10.60
CA ASN A 479 20.23 -6.99 -9.60
C ASN A 479 19.77 -6.43 -8.25
N GLY A 480 19.09 -5.28 -8.26
CA GLY A 480 18.48 -4.68 -7.07
C GLY A 480 17.46 -5.59 -6.40
N LEU A 481 16.57 -6.21 -7.18
CA LEU A 481 15.59 -7.16 -6.67
C LEU A 481 16.24 -8.44 -6.12
N VAL A 482 17.21 -9.01 -6.83
CA VAL A 482 17.90 -10.23 -6.36
C VAL A 482 18.64 -9.97 -5.04
N ARG A 483 19.25 -8.79 -4.84
CA ARG A 483 19.83 -8.39 -3.54
C ARG A 483 18.80 -8.38 -2.41
N LEU A 484 17.55 -8.04 -2.69
CA LEU A 484 16.48 -8.01 -1.69
C LEU A 484 15.94 -9.41 -1.34
N MET A 485 16.16 -10.43 -2.17
CA MET A 485 15.78 -11.81 -1.85
C MET A 485 16.55 -12.39 -0.65
N THR A 486 17.69 -11.81 -0.31
CA THR A 486 18.52 -12.18 0.85
C THR A 486 18.49 -11.11 1.94
N SER A 487 17.53 -10.19 1.88
CA SER A 487 17.31 -9.15 2.90
C SER A 487 17.02 -9.78 4.28
N PRO A 488 17.49 -9.17 5.39
CA PRO A 488 17.13 -9.60 6.75
C PRO A 488 15.65 -9.35 7.07
N VAL A 489 14.96 -8.51 6.29
CA VAL A 489 13.54 -8.21 6.47
C VAL A 489 12.70 -9.25 5.72
N GLY A 490 12.01 -10.11 6.48
CA GLY A 490 11.23 -11.25 5.95
C GLY A 490 10.19 -10.84 4.90
N ASP A 491 9.35 -9.86 5.21
CA ASP A 491 8.26 -9.41 4.33
C ASP A 491 8.76 -8.95 2.95
N ILE A 492 9.86 -8.19 2.90
CA ILE A 492 10.44 -7.71 1.64
C ILE A 492 11.00 -8.88 0.85
N LYS A 493 11.74 -9.77 1.52
CA LYS A 493 12.33 -10.96 0.90
C LYS A 493 11.24 -11.82 0.24
N GLU A 494 10.16 -12.09 0.96
CA GLU A 494 9.05 -12.90 0.45
C GLU A 494 8.34 -12.23 -0.73
N LEU A 495 8.06 -10.92 -0.63
CA LEU A 495 7.37 -10.17 -1.68
C LEU A 495 8.20 -10.04 -2.97
N VAL A 496 9.50 -9.77 -2.85
CA VAL A 496 10.39 -9.69 -4.03
C VAL A 496 10.51 -11.06 -4.70
N ALA A 497 10.68 -12.10 -3.90
CA ALA A 497 10.79 -13.46 -4.39
C ALA A 497 9.47 -13.92 -5.06
N ASP A 498 8.32 -13.55 -4.49
CA ASP A 498 7.00 -13.74 -5.11
C ASP A 498 6.88 -13.00 -6.45
N PHE A 499 7.27 -11.73 -6.51
CA PHE A 499 7.23 -10.94 -7.73
C PHE A 499 8.04 -11.58 -8.86
N LEU A 500 9.30 -11.94 -8.60
CA LEU A 500 10.16 -12.59 -9.59
C LEU A 500 9.59 -13.95 -10.02
N PHE A 501 9.00 -14.70 -9.10
CA PHE A 501 8.38 -15.99 -9.41
C PHE A 501 7.15 -15.85 -10.32
N VAL A 502 6.29 -14.86 -10.08
CA VAL A 502 5.16 -14.53 -10.96
C VAL A 502 5.62 -14.17 -12.37
N LEU A 503 6.69 -13.37 -12.50
CA LEU A 503 7.27 -13.03 -13.81
C LEU A 503 7.81 -14.29 -14.52
N CYS A 504 8.34 -15.24 -13.77
CA CYS A 504 8.81 -16.54 -14.27
C CYS A 504 7.68 -17.56 -14.55
N LYS A 505 6.41 -17.14 -14.56
CA LYS A 505 5.24 -18.02 -14.69
C LYS A 505 5.22 -19.13 -13.62
N GLU A 506 5.65 -18.81 -12.40
CA GLU A 506 5.70 -19.76 -11.28
C GLU A 506 6.55 -21.02 -11.59
N ASN A 507 7.54 -20.87 -12.48
CA ASN A 507 8.46 -21.95 -12.85
C ASN A 507 9.80 -21.83 -12.12
N VAL A 508 10.14 -22.87 -11.36
CA VAL A 508 11.35 -22.95 -10.52
C VAL A 508 12.63 -22.82 -11.35
N ASN A 509 12.73 -23.54 -12.46
CA ASN A 509 13.92 -23.52 -13.32
C ASN A 509 14.14 -22.15 -13.96
N ARG A 510 13.07 -21.48 -14.38
CA ARG A 510 13.14 -20.11 -14.90
C ARG A 510 13.60 -19.15 -13.80
N LEU A 511 13.09 -19.29 -12.58
CA LEU A 511 13.54 -18.45 -11.46
C LEU A 511 15.04 -18.64 -11.18
N ILE A 512 15.49 -19.88 -11.00
CA ILE A 512 16.90 -20.22 -10.74
C ILE A 512 17.81 -19.66 -11.83
N LYS A 513 17.42 -19.76 -13.11
CA LYS A 513 18.18 -19.19 -14.23
C LYS A 513 18.49 -17.70 -14.05
N TYR A 514 17.54 -16.92 -13.53
CA TYR A 514 17.69 -15.46 -13.39
C TYR A 514 18.25 -15.01 -12.06
N THR A 515 18.11 -15.81 -11.00
CA THR A 515 18.48 -15.41 -9.63
C THR A 515 19.67 -16.16 -9.08
N GLY A 516 20.01 -17.33 -9.63
CA GLY A 516 20.85 -18.32 -8.97
C GLY A 516 20.07 -19.05 -7.87
N TYR A 517 20.42 -20.31 -7.64
CA TYR A 517 19.76 -21.15 -6.63
C TYR A 517 20.01 -20.62 -5.22
N GLY A 518 21.22 -20.14 -4.90
CA GLY A 518 21.55 -19.62 -3.58
C GLY A 518 20.61 -18.48 -3.12
N ASN A 519 20.31 -17.54 -4.03
CA ASN A 519 19.36 -16.45 -3.74
C ASN A 519 17.91 -16.95 -3.69
N ALA A 520 17.54 -17.95 -4.50
CA ALA A 520 16.19 -18.52 -4.55
C ALA A 520 15.90 -19.54 -3.43
N ALA A 521 16.92 -20.14 -2.82
CA ALA A 521 16.78 -21.28 -1.91
C ALA A 521 15.83 -20.99 -0.74
N GLY A 522 15.88 -19.78 -0.18
CA GLY A 522 14.97 -19.37 0.89
C GLY A 522 13.50 -19.37 0.48
N LEU A 523 13.19 -18.98 -0.76
CA LEU A 523 11.84 -19.03 -1.31
C LEU A 523 11.41 -20.47 -1.61
N LEU A 524 12.31 -21.25 -2.21
CA LEU A 524 12.03 -22.64 -2.57
C LEU A 524 11.76 -23.48 -1.32
N ALA A 525 12.54 -23.27 -0.26
CA ALA A 525 12.34 -23.92 1.03
C ALA A 525 10.99 -23.56 1.68
N SER A 526 10.62 -22.27 1.73
CA SER A 526 9.37 -21.86 2.37
C SER A 526 8.12 -22.34 1.61
N ARG A 527 8.23 -22.47 0.28
CA ARG A 527 7.14 -22.94 -0.58
C ARG A 527 7.11 -24.43 -0.85
N GLY A 528 8.06 -25.20 -0.34
CA GLY A 528 8.12 -26.66 -0.60
C GLY A 528 8.48 -27.00 -2.05
N LEU A 529 9.34 -26.20 -2.68
CA LEU A 529 9.72 -26.33 -4.09
C LEU A 529 11.16 -26.85 -4.27
N MET A 530 11.80 -27.35 -3.22
CA MET A 530 13.18 -27.86 -3.32
C MET A 530 13.25 -29.26 -3.96
N GLY A 531 12.17 -30.04 -3.87
CA GLY A 531 12.10 -31.41 -4.44
C GLY A 531 11.83 -31.47 -5.94
N GLY A 532 11.92 -30.34 -6.67
CA GLY A 532 11.59 -30.28 -8.10
C GLY A 532 10.09 -30.40 -8.41
N VAL A 533 9.23 -30.51 -7.39
CA VAL A 533 7.78 -30.52 -7.52
C VAL A 533 7.32 -29.16 -8.04
N GLN A 534 6.73 -29.13 -9.23
CA GLN A 534 6.10 -27.91 -9.75
C GLN A 534 4.77 -27.69 -9.01
N PRO A 535 4.49 -26.45 -8.55
CA PRO A 535 3.22 -26.16 -7.89
C PRO A 535 2.06 -26.30 -8.88
N GLN A 536 0.87 -26.65 -8.38
CA GLN A 536 -0.38 -26.37 -9.10
C GLN A 536 -0.49 -24.85 -9.21
N SER A 537 -0.32 -24.29 -10.42
CA SER A 537 -0.25 -22.85 -10.60
C SER A 537 -1.57 -22.19 -10.20
N ILE A 538 -1.50 -21.14 -9.38
CA ILE A 538 -2.70 -20.38 -8.97
C ILE A 538 -3.17 -19.44 -10.10
N GLY A 539 -2.29 -19.13 -11.08
CA GLY A 539 -2.58 -18.25 -12.21
C GLY A 539 -2.89 -18.99 -13.53
N ASP A 540 -3.70 -18.34 -14.38
CA ASP A 540 -3.92 -18.77 -15.77
C ASP A 540 -2.69 -18.46 -16.64
N TYR A 541 -1.73 -19.39 -16.64
CA TYR A 541 -0.54 -19.31 -17.48
C TYR A 541 -0.74 -20.12 -18.77
N SER A 542 -0.82 -19.41 -19.91
CA SER A 542 -0.74 -20.05 -21.22
C SER A 542 0.63 -20.72 -21.41
N SER A 543 0.60 -21.94 -21.95
CA SER A 543 1.73 -22.82 -22.26
C SER A 543 2.61 -22.31 -23.40
N ASP A 544 2.38 -21.11 -23.95
CA ASP A 544 3.25 -20.52 -24.95
C ASP A 544 4.65 -20.31 -24.35
N ASP A 545 5.58 -21.18 -24.73
CA ASP A 545 6.99 -21.14 -24.39
C ASP A 545 7.66 -20.02 -25.19
N ASP A 546 7.67 -18.83 -24.60
CA ASP A 546 8.67 -17.82 -24.95
C ASP A 546 10.04 -18.37 -24.53
N ASP A 547 10.72 -19.05 -25.46
CA ASP A 547 12.10 -19.50 -25.30
C ASP A 547 12.98 -18.29 -24.97
N SER A 548 13.36 -18.21 -23.70
CA SER A 548 14.21 -17.14 -23.16
C SER A 548 15.68 -17.54 -23.15
N GLU A 549 16.02 -18.64 -23.80
CA GLU A 549 17.38 -19.09 -24.02
C GLU A 549 17.90 -18.40 -25.28
N THR A 550 18.86 -17.50 -25.11
CA THR A 550 19.57 -16.91 -26.25
C THR A 550 20.66 -17.88 -26.71
N GLU A 551 21.07 -17.78 -27.98
CA GLU A 551 22.19 -18.59 -28.49
C GLU A 551 23.45 -18.41 -27.63
N GLU A 552 23.71 -17.18 -27.17
CA GLU A 552 24.84 -16.87 -26.28
C GLU A 552 24.73 -17.58 -24.93
N TYR A 553 23.55 -17.56 -24.30
CA TYR A 553 23.33 -18.23 -23.02
C TYR A 553 23.49 -19.75 -23.15
N SER A 554 23.01 -20.34 -24.24
CA SER A 554 23.12 -21.78 -24.49
C SER A 554 24.57 -22.26 -24.58
N MET A 555 25.50 -21.42 -25.05
CA MET A 555 26.93 -21.73 -25.07
C MET A 555 27.53 -21.78 -23.66
N ASP A 556 27.09 -20.87 -22.78
CA ASP A 556 27.64 -20.74 -21.43
C ASP A 556 26.94 -21.68 -20.43
N LYS A 557 25.74 -22.18 -20.75
CA LYS A 557 24.86 -22.97 -19.86
C LYS A 557 25.56 -24.14 -19.16
N ALA A 558 26.48 -24.82 -19.84
CA ALA A 558 27.22 -25.95 -19.29
C ALA A 558 28.28 -25.55 -18.24
N GLN A 559 28.72 -24.29 -18.24
CA GLN A 559 29.78 -23.76 -17.36
C GLN A 559 29.22 -22.97 -16.17
N ILE A 560 27.92 -22.66 -16.18
CA ILE A 560 27.25 -21.92 -15.11
C ILE A 560 27.04 -22.85 -13.93
N ASP A 561 27.54 -22.45 -12.75
CA ASP A 561 27.20 -23.10 -11.50
C ASP A 561 25.78 -22.66 -11.08
N PRO A 562 24.80 -23.58 -10.96
CA PRO A 562 23.44 -23.24 -10.57
C PRO A 562 23.33 -22.56 -9.20
N MET A 563 24.26 -22.81 -8.27
CA MET A 563 24.26 -22.23 -6.93
C MET A 563 24.46 -20.72 -6.97
N ILE A 564 25.47 -20.27 -7.71
CA ILE A 564 25.80 -18.85 -7.85
C ILE A 564 25.09 -18.18 -9.01
N GLY A 565 24.60 -18.95 -10.01
CA GLY A 565 23.98 -18.40 -11.22
C GLY A 565 24.96 -17.65 -12.12
N ALA A 566 26.25 -17.96 -12.03
CA ALA A 566 27.35 -17.35 -12.78
C ALA A 566 28.44 -18.40 -13.06
N ILE A 567 29.40 -18.07 -13.92
CA ILE A 567 30.59 -18.91 -14.12
C ILE A 567 31.53 -18.67 -12.92
N PRO A 568 31.98 -19.72 -12.21
CA PRO A 568 32.95 -19.57 -11.13
C PRO A 568 34.20 -18.82 -11.62
N LYS A 569 34.74 -17.92 -10.79
CA LYS A 569 36.01 -17.27 -11.11
C LYS A 569 37.10 -18.33 -11.06
N ASP A 570 37.86 -18.46 -12.14
CA ASP A 570 39.09 -19.24 -12.11
C ASP A 570 40.13 -18.46 -11.28
N ASP A 571 40.20 -18.78 -10.00
CA ASP A 571 41.13 -18.15 -9.06
C ASP A 571 42.58 -18.61 -9.30
N GLY A 572 42.85 -19.39 -10.37
CA GLY A 572 44.17 -19.93 -10.71
C GLY A 572 44.70 -20.95 -9.71
N LYS A 573 43.85 -21.37 -8.77
CA LYS A 573 44.13 -22.43 -7.79
C LYS A 573 43.56 -23.72 -8.33
N SER A 574 44.40 -24.75 -8.42
CA SER A 574 43.97 -26.15 -8.56
C SER A 574 42.85 -26.43 -7.56
N ASN A 575 41.88 -27.25 -7.95
CA ASN A 575 40.91 -27.74 -6.97
C ASN A 575 41.73 -28.38 -5.83
N PRO A 576 41.55 -28.01 -4.55
CA PRO A 576 42.36 -28.55 -3.46
C PRO A 576 42.33 -30.08 -3.38
N LEU A 577 41.28 -30.69 -3.96
CA LEU A 577 41.11 -32.13 -4.09
C LEU A 577 42.01 -32.76 -5.17
N ASP A 578 42.57 -32.00 -6.10
CA ASP A 578 43.46 -32.53 -7.15
C ASP A 578 44.87 -32.81 -6.62
N GLU A 579 45.25 -32.20 -5.49
CA GLU A 579 46.55 -32.40 -4.83
C GLU A 579 46.52 -33.50 -3.77
N MET A 580 45.34 -34.02 -3.41
CA MET A 580 45.16 -35.06 -2.39
C MET A 580 45.04 -36.44 -3.02
N THR A 581 45.68 -37.43 -2.39
CA THR A 581 45.48 -38.85 -2.69
C THR A 581 44.06 -39.31 -2.31
N GLU A 582 43.57 -40.42 -2.89
CA GLU A 582 42.23 -40.95 -2.53
C GLU A 582 42.10 -41.26 -1.03
N GLN A 583 43.17 -41.74 -0.41
CA GLN A 583 43.21 -42.01 1.03
C GLN A 583 43.09 -40.70 1.84
N GLU A 584 43.81 -39.64 1.46
CA GLU A 584 43.70 -38.34 2.14
C GLU A 584 42.30 -37.72 1.98
N LYS A 585 41.64 -37.95 0.84
CA LYS A 585 40.25 -37.52 0.63
C LYS A 585 39.28 -38.24 1.57
N GLU A 586 39.47 -39.54 1.77
CA GLU A 586 38.65 -40.34 2.68
C GLU A 586 38.87 -39.92 4.14
N GLU A 587 40.12 -39.72 4.56
CA GLU A 587 40.47 -39.25 5.91
C GLU A 587 39.90 -37.85 6.21
N GLU A 588 39.98 -36.90 5.27
CA GLU A 588 39.35 -35.58 5.44
C GLU A 588 37.81 -35.66 5.39
N ALA A 589 37.22 -36.56 4.59
CA ALA A 589 35.78 -36.78 4.57
C ALA A 589 35.26 -37.33 5.92
N GLU A 590 35.96 -38.30 6.52
CA GLU A 590 35.65 -38.81 7.86
C GLU A 590 35.75 -37.72 8.93
N LYS A 591 36.79 -36.90 8.86
CA LYS A 591 36.99 -35.76 9.76
C LYS A 591 35.88 -34.71 9.61
N LEU A 592 35.45 -34.42 8.38
CA LEU A 592 34.31 -33.54 8.11
C LEU A 592 33.00 -34.14 8.64
N ALA A 593 32.77 -35.44 8.44
CA ALA A 593 31.60 -36.14 8.97
C ALA A 593 31.57 -36.09 10.51
N GLY A 594 32.71 -36.33 11.16
CA GLY A 594 32.86 -36.19 12.61
C GLY A 594 32.58 -34.76 13.10
N LEU A 595 33.07 -33.75 12.37
CA LEU A 595 32.81 -32.35 12.69
C LEU A 595 31.31 -31.99 12.54
N ILE A 596 30.65 -32.47 11.49
CA ILE A 596 29.20 -32.28 11.27
C ILE A 596 28.41 -32.92 12.41
N GLN A 597 28.74 -34.16 12.79
CA GLN A 597 28.10 -34.85 13.92
C GLN A 597 28.31 -34.09 15.24
N ASP A 598 29.51 -33.57 15.47
CA ASP A 598 29.83 -32.76 16.65
C ASP A 598 29.04 -31.45 16.70
N LEU A 599 28.93 -30.75 15.56
CA LEU A 599 28.15 -29.52 15.45
C LEU A 599 26.65 -29.78 15.63
N ASN A 600 26.15 -30.92 15.12
CA ASN A 600 24.77 -31.36 15.28
C ASN A 600 24.47 -31.71 16.74
N ARG A 601 25.36 -32.48 17.40
CA ARG A 601 25.27 -32.81 18.84
C ARG A 601 25.30 -31.57 19.73
N LYS A 602 26.09 -30.55 19.35
CA LYS A 602 26.13 -29.25 20.06
C LYS A 602 24.90 -28.36 19.78
N GLY A 603 24.01 -28.76 18.88
CA GLY A 603 22.81 -28.02 18.50
C GLY A 603 23.10 -26.76 17.68
N LEU A 604 24.31 -26.62 17.12
CA LEU A 604 24.71 -25.46 16.32
C LEU A 604 24.21 -25.56 14.88
N ILE A 605 24.13 -26.77 14.34
CA ILE A 605 23.54 -27.07 13.03
C ILE A 605 22.48 -28.15 13.18
N ARG A 606 21.51 -28.19 12.27
CA ARG A 606 20.59 -29.32 12.11
C ARG A 606 20.67 -29.77 10.66
N THR A 607 21.01 -31.02 10.44
CA THR A 607 21.01 -31.63 9.11
C THR A 607 19.58 -31.79 8.64
N ALA A 608 19.29 -31.37 7.41
CA ALA A 608 17.96 -31.45 6.83
C ALA A 608 17.99 -32.20 5.50
N GLN A 609 16.95 -32.99 5.24
CA GLN A 609 16.65 -33.61 3.95
C GLN A 609 15.43 -32.93 3.33
N VAL A 610 15.30 -32.98 2.01
CA VAL A 610 14.08 -32.52 1.35
C VAL A 610 13.00 -33.58 1.56
N GLY A 611 11.92 -33.21 2.27
CA GLY A 611 10.78 -34.08 2.48
C GLY A 611 9.95 -34.31 1.23
N PRO A 612 8.98 -35.24 1.26
CA PRO A 612 8.05 -35.50 0.16
C PRO A 612 7.17 -34.29 -0.18
N ASP A 613 7.01 -33.35 0.76
CA ASP A 613 6.33 -32.06 0.58
C ASP A 613 7.24 -30.97 -0.02
N GLY A 614 8.47 -31.33 -0.40
CA GLY A 614 9.48 -30.46 -1.00
C GLY A 614 10.07 -29.42 -0.04
N ARG A 615 9.74 -29.49 1.26
CA ARG A 615 10.27 -28.62 2.32
C ARG A 615 11.45 -29.29 3.03
N PRO A 616 12.38 -28.52 3.63
CA PRO A 616 13.43 -29.10 4.46
C PRO A 616 12.83 -29.70 5.74
N GLN A 617 13.09 -31.00 5.96
CA GLN A 617 12.72 -31.76 7.15
C GLN A 617 13.99 -32.24 7.85
N GLU A 618 13.97 -32.42 9.17
CA GLU A 618 15.14 -32.88 9.92
C GLU A 618 15.56 -34.28 9.46
N PHE A 619 16.83 -34.43 9.09
CA PHE A 619 17.38 -35.71 8.65
C PHE A 619 17.54 -36.64 9.85
N GLN A 620 16.78 -37.74 9.87
CA GLN A 620 16.77 -38.72 10.97
C GLN A 620 17.85 -39.81 10.82
N GLY A 621 19.06 -39.46 10.38
CA GLY A 621 20.23 -40.35 10.39
C GLY A 621 20.11 -41.68 9.60
N ALA A 622 21.22 -42.43 9.55
CA ALA A 622 21.35 -43.67 8.79
C ALA A 622 20.50 -44.87 9.28
N GLN A 623 19.71 -44.71 10.36
CA GLN A 623 18.79 -45.77 10.81
C GLN A 623 17.56 -45.92 9.93
N ALA A 624 17.13 -44.87 9.22
CA ALA A 624 15.97 -44.94 8.32
C ALA A 624 16.33 -45.53 6.92
N LEU A 625 17.55 -45.28 6.42
CA LEU A 625 17.99 -45.81 5.12
C LEU A 625 18.13 -47.33 5.10
N GLY A 626 18.51 -47.94 6.23
CA GLY A 626 18.54 -49.40 6.37
C GLY A 626 17.16 -50.05 6.47
N GLU A 627 16.12 -49.29 6.80
CA GLU A 627 14.72 -49.77 6.81
C GLU A 627 14.07 -49.61 5.41
N GLU A 628 14.42 -48.59 4.63
CA GLU A 628 13.97 -48.43 3.24
C GLU A 628 14.63 -49.45 2.29
N GLU A 629 15.94 -49.72 2.42
CA GLU A 629 16.61 -50.78 1.65
C GLU A 629 16.12 -52.20 2.03
N ALA A 630 15.63 -52.39 3.26
CA ALA A 630 15.01 -53.64 3.68
C ALA A 630 13.58 -53.81 3.13
N ALA A 631 12.83 -52.72 2.97
CA ALA A 631 11.49 -52.74 2.39
C ALA A 631 11.50 -53.01 0.87
N GLU A 632 12.49 -52.48 0.13
CA GLU A 632 12.65 -52.77 -1.30
C GLU A 632 13.08 -54.23 -1.58
N GLN A 633 13.75 -54.90 -0.64
CA GLN A 633 14.11 -56.32 -0.75
C GLN A 633 12.95 -57.29 -0.40
N GLU A 634 11.95 -56.85 0.37
CA GLU A 634 10.77 -57.68 0.67
C GLU A 634 9.76 -57.71 -0.50
N ASP A 635 9.71 -56.66 -1.33
CA ASP A 635 8.84 -56.62 -2.52
C ASP A 635 9.37 -57.45 -3.71
N GLU A 636 10.68 -57.74 -3.77
CA GLU A 636 11.26 -58.63 -4.80
C GLU A 636 11.01 -60.13 -4.52
N PHE A 637 10.60 -60.53 -3.32
CA PHE A 637 10.43 -61.95 -2.95
C PHE A 637 8.98 -62.48 -3.05
N THR A 638 8.00 -61.64 -3.37
CA THR A 638 6.59 -62.08 -3.53
C THR A 638 6.11 -62.18 -4.97
N GLY A 639 6.98 -61.92 -5.94
CA GLY A 639 6.65 -61.88 -7.36
C GLY A 639 7.17 -63.06 -8.19
N ASP A 640 7.00 -64.32 -7.77
CA ASP A 640 7.09 -65.46 -8.70
C ASP A 640 6.54 -66.76 -8.11
N SER A 641 5.22 -66.94 -8.16
CA SER A 641 4.58 -68.25 -8.34
C SER A 641 3.08 -68.10 -8.58
N GLU A 642 2.67 -68.01 -9.85
CA GLU A 642 1.80 -69.04 -10.44
C GLU A 642 1.56 -68.80 -11.93
N SER A 643 1.83 -69.86 -12.67
CA SER A 643 1.86 -70.00 -14.11
C SER A 643 0.47 -70.22 -14.73
N ILE A 644 0.23 -69.55 -15.86
CA ILE A 644 -0.15 -70.10 -17.17
C ILE A 644 -1.35 -71.09 -17.26
N SER A 645 -2.30 -70.66 -18.10
CA SER A 645 -3.22 -71.42 -18.99
C SER A 645 -4.51 -72.00 -18.43
N ASN A 646 -5.66 -71.50 -18.89
CA ASN A 646 -6.28 -71.94 -20.15
C ASN A 646 -7.52 -71.10 -20.47
N GLY A 647 -7.77 -70.89 -21.76
CA GLY A 647 -8.83 -70.01 -22.25
C GLY A 647 -10.24 -70.60 -22.14
N ASN A 648 -11.22 -69.72 -22.27
CA ASN A 648 -12.38 -69.98 -23.11
C ASN A 648 -13.05 -68.69 -23.55
N VAL A 649 -13.36 -68.67 -24.84
CA VAL A 649 -14.20 -67.71 -25.54
C VAL A 649 -15.64 -67.89 -25.06
N ASP A 650 -16.36 -66.80 -24.81
CA ASP A 650 -17.77 -66.72 -25.20
C ASP A 650 -18.25 -65.27 -25.35
N GLU A 651 -18.66 -64.95 -26.57
CA GLU A 651 -19.50 -63.81 -26.92
C GLU A 651 -20.92 -64.01 -26.37
N ARG A 652 -21.56 -62.92 -25.89
CA ARG A 652 -22.99 -62.55 -26.10
C ARG A 652 -23.30 -61.30 -25.24
N LYS A 653 -23.51 -60.15 -25.87
CA LYS A 653 -24.81 -59.57 -26.28
C LYS A 653 -25.64 -58.94 -25.14
N LEU A 654 -25.88 -57.64 -25.32
CA LEU A 654 -27.12 -56.89 -25.04
C LEU A 654 -27.55 -56.73 -23.57
N SER A 655 -27.33 -55.53 -23.02
CA SER A 655 -28.36 -54.49 -22.85
C SER A 655 -27.76 -53.26 -22.17
#